data_AF-A0AAC9FX18-F1
#
_entry.id   AF-A0AAC9FX18-F1
#
_cell.length_a   1.000
_cell.length_b   1.000
_cell.length_c   1.000
_cell.angle_alpha   90.00
_cell.angle_beta   90.00
_cell.angle_gamma   90.00
#
_symmetry.space_group_name_H-M   'P 1'
#
loop_
_entity.id
_entity.type
_entity.pdbx_description
1 polymer ?
#
loop_
_entity_poly.entity_id
_entity_poly.type
_entity_poly.pdbx_seq_one_letter_code
_entity_poly.pdbx_strand_id
1 'polypeptide(L)'
;MSDANINNFKKPLSRPFTDLPMVDKSHSGDFGERQEIIYKLQQRTTYATPSAAVNLEGASLTLEIGSTLHQALQPGIASLKKLERHPAFQAFLAKLRLTGYSAIHITEHGEIIIELAGRRQRFSGSAIPDTDVNEAINVLVEMTALTGGTITSDDRIELLQWLKFHRYTIPQSVADAQALLGFLQLEYPASPAGGHYWDLLSATSDSSALLSPAQRTQIRALTKGYTGGALLLDVLSDAVLGGRPAFLRAEANDALHKIVSSPIGVIWARAYVKALDWYGATEDQPMDDEQLQQMLLTATLLDLHPSIGEPEPRNHILGFNLYAAEHIEQPVAAVLTRFEEHLVEHHRFTRQNVALAAHLLLAGVAPEFLVRDVPASLVLGTPQWVDLCRAVGVVEINAPGSSRTITYLRLQQLTKYDSVSEPQKTLNALAAVDPVIDWALLNRIVTLDEVKASTLQALETALAAYNRYSQQAAETARALSVPLPTRKAVARSILEFAAPGCDFLDEDVLYQKSNFSFQDVNAEPLAMSLVDLHMSNDLATGDWDLKRADSVFTQFAQLRSRLVSPDGVFHLQFNRAYVSHAEAMATQVKLTLSSLPLLDRTRLLKGKVSCFTLRPSVASPGVLDPIATIISPPGELRDLIFLENQKDKDAATGRYAVVLCTEYENRLYCYELFTLHGVCRENPQLAELIKDKGLLKMQSREDFFDSMTRNFTPQTVYPLPTDLESYTHGVPPGLVSSSHGVIEKLAVLPANRGSAALGTKGSYECFYTGEADRLANFVLKHRPIATYDELVKECWGQTRLEKRRQDREEQFDTFLNIVVPFKSCIEDLGSDDRDRRRDGLGLCVIEAAMTVLLVVGVAAKIALVAAKAGTTAVKAARMAKAGVLLLNGLFNPLDGVPDLLRGGARLLYRGTQRLPNAGSLLNSVSDLRKLTGSAPYGGLRPVVDPDLIRLGKWRQTPASADFFSIWGIRHNEQWYALSRHGKPWGPKLKHFEPHKLWHLLNLDTLMPASYTRKLLKDALPVSRKKIDNAIKTLIEPGFTTDSGPVVKMLLGDNSVHARNKLLGHLQDVKRDIANVTPENFFIEKVDENTIAGLSPELYKEWKNLPSGEASRKKFMVVYRDTFNKQFRTEGYSHEVLADDLIHELFHGAPDTSDHAYAHVPVSGRQGNYQRLDVKDLLNLASGHIKDPSTHQLLKPFDNAESFMVTTALLNQLTKEPEMYLQNINTMRKALERSNKRPIEWEVLLRLNPV
;
A
#
# COMPACT_ATOMS: atom_id res chain seq x y z
N MET A 1 -15.23 0.47 32.98
CA MET A 1 -16.09 -0.55 33.62
C MET A 1 -16.62 -1.41 32.49
N SER A 2 -16.15 -2.63 32.20
CA SER A 2 -16.00 -3.78 33.10
C SER A 2 -14.90 -4.76 32.63
N ASP A 3 -13.71 -4.68 33.22
CA ASP A 3 -12.71 -5.77 33.19
C ASP A 3 -12.81 -6.70 34.41
N ALA A 4 -13.80 -6.47 35.29
CA ALA A 4 -13.84 -7.07 36.63
C ALA A 4 -14.57 -8.43 36.74
N ASN A 5 -15.31 -8.92 35.73
CA ASN A 5 -16.20 -10.09 35.90
C ASN A 5 -15.83 -11.36 35.09
N ILE A 6 -14.90 -11.31 34.13
CA ILE A 6 -14.53 -12.50 33.32
C ILE A 6 -13.69 -13.52 34.13
N ASN A 7 -13.01 -13.05 35.18
CA ASN A 7 -12.23 -13.91 36.08
C ASN A 7 -13.04 -14.98 36.83
N ASN A 8 -14.37 -14.94 36.77
CA ASN A 8 -15.25 -15.92 37.41
C ASN A 8 -15.51 -17.17 36.53
N PHE A 9 -14.99 -17.20 35.30
CA PHE A 9 -15.03 -18.33 34.37
C PHE A 9 -13.62 -18.92 34.20
N LYS A 10 -13.03 -19.50 35.26
CA LYS A 10 -11.61 -19.93 35.32
C LYS A 10 -11.32 -21.42 35.07
N LYS A 11 -12.29 -22.20 34.58
CA LYS A 11 -12.13 -23.62 34.21
C LYS A 11 -12.81 -23.88 32.85
N PRO A 12 -12.36 -24.86 32.05
CA PRO A 12 -13.08 -25.25 30.84
C PRO A 12 -14.45 -25.76 31.30
N LEU A 13 -15.48 -25.00 30.99
CA LEU A 13 -16.89 -25.28 31.31
C LEU A 13 -17.51 -25.63 29.96
N SER A 14 -18.10 -26.81 29.78
CA SER A 14 -18.64 -27.37 28.52
C SER A 14 -17.71 -28.26 27.67
N ARG A 15 -18.37 -29.10 26.87
CA ARG A 15 -17.80 -30.06 25.93
C ARG A 15 -16.70 -29.44 25.05
N PRO A 16 -15.48 -30.03 25.00
CA PRO A 16 -14.41 -29.50 24.17
C PRO A 16 -14.76 -29.62 22.69
N PHE A 17 -14.81 -28.49 21.98
CA PHE A 17 -15.03 -28.48 20.54
C PHE A 17 -13.83 -29.14 19.83
N THR A 18 -14.09 -30.23 19.12
CA THR A 18 -13.06 -31.02 18.41
C THR A 18 -13.24 -30.81 16.91
N ASP A 19 -12.23 -30.24 16.28
CA ASP A 19 -12.34 -29.76 14.90
C ASP A 19 -11.91 -30.84 13.90
N LEU A 20 -12.80 -31.18 12.97
CA LEU A 20 -12.48 -32.12 11.89
C LEU A 20 -11.74 -31.37 10.77
N PRO A 21 -10.73 -32.00 10.14
CA PRO A 21 -9.95 -31.36 9.10
C PRO A 21 -10.77 -31.16 7.82
N MET A 22 -11.18 -29.92 7.53
CA MET A 22 -11.70 -29.55 6.22
C MET A 22 -10.55 -29.27 5.25
N VAL A 23 -10.63 -29.86 4.06
CA VAL A 23 -9.76 -29.52 2.92
C VAL A 23 -10.10 -28.12 2.45
N ASP A 24 -9.18 -27.16 2.60
CA ASP A 24 -9.35 -25.79 2.15
C ASP A 24 -9.30 -25.73 0.60
N LYS A 25 -10.47 -25.58 -0.03
CA LYS A 25 -10.63 -25.38 -1.48
C LYS A 25 -10.80 -23.91 -1.88
N SER A 26 -10.62 -22.96 -0.95
CA SER A 26 -10.96 -21.53 -1.19
C SER A 26 -10.16 -20.85 -2.29
N HIS A 27 -8.90 -21.25 -2.48
CA HIS A 27 -8.02 -20.63 -3.46
C HIS A 27 -8.40 -20.90 -4.93
N SER A 28 -9.00 -22.05 -5.27
CA SER A 28 -9.46 -22.30 -6.64
C SER A 28 -10.70 -21.48 -7.00
N GLY A 29 -11.60 -21.29 -6.02
CA GLY A 29 -12.80 -20.48 -6.20
C GLY A 29 -12.48 -18.99 -6.34
N ASP A 30 -11.64 -18.44 -5.45
CA ASP A 30 -11.21 -17.04 -5.50
C ASP A 30 -10.50 -16.69 -6.82
N PHE A 31 -9.71 -17.63 -7.36
CA PHE A 31 -9.05 -17.45 -8.65
C PHE A 31 -10.06 -17.38 -9.80
N GLY A 32 -11.05 -18.27 -9.83
CA GLY A 32 -12.12 -18.28 -10.83
C GLY A 32 -12.90 -16.96 -10.84
N GLU A 33 -13.34 -16.51 -9.66
CA GLU A 33 -14.05 -15.24 -9.50
C GLU A 33 -13.17 -14.03 -9.94
N ARG A 34 -11.88 -14.02 -9.58
CA ARG A 34 -10.92 -12.98 -10.03
C ARG A 34 -10.83 -12.90 -11.55
N GLN A 35 -10.76 -14.04 -12.24
CA GLN A 35 -10.71 -14.04 -13.71
C GLN A 35 -11.99 -13.47 -14.33
N GLU A 36 -13.16 -13.77 -13.76
CA GLU A 36 -14.41 -13.17 -14.21
C GLU A 36 -14.42 -11.66 -13.96
N ILE A 37 -13.97 -11.18 -12.80
CA ILE A 37 -13.83 -9.74 -12.50
C ILE A 37 -12.96 -9.03 -13.55
N ILE A 38 -11.79 -9.58 -13.86
CA ILE A 38 -10.87 -9.05 -14.87
C ILE A 38 -11.58 -8.87 -16.20
N TYR A 39 -12.30 -9.92 -16.65
CA TYR A 39 -13.06 -9.88 -17.89
C TYR A 39 -14.15 -8.80 -17.87
N LYS A 40 -14.95 -8.69 -16.79
CA LYS A 40 -16.03 -7.71 -16.67
C LYS A 40 -15.53 -6.27 -16.60
N LEU A 41 -14.38 -6.03 -15.95
CA LEU A 41 -13.74 -4.71 -15.88
C LEU A 41 -13.15 -4.31 -17.24
N GLN A 42 -12.54 -5.25 -17.97
CA GLN A 42 -12.07 -5.00 -19.34
C GLN A 42 -13.21 -4.54 -20.23
N GLN A 43 -14.33 -5.27 -20.26
CA GLN A 43 -15.49 -4.89 -21.06
C GLN A 43 -16.00 -3.46 -20.78
N ARG A 44 -15.95 -3.03 -19.52
CA ARG A 44 -16.45 -1.72 -19.07
C ARG A 44 -15.47 -0.56 -19.28
N THR A 45 -14.20 -0.88 -19.51
CA THR A 45 -13.14 0.12 -19.71
C THR A 45 -12.73 0.25 -21.17
N THR A 46 -13.21 -0.64 -22.05
CA THR A 46 -12.89 -0.63 -23.48
C THR A 46 -13.65 0.53 -24.16
N TYR A 47 -12.93 1.36 -24.93
CA TYR A 47 -13.46 2.49 -25.72
C TYR A 47 -13.96 3.73 -24.94
N ALA A 48 -13.68 3.85 -23.64
CA ALA A 48 -14.06 5.01 -22.83
C ALA A 48 -12.87 5.93 -22.49
N THR A 49 -13.12 7.23 -22.32
CA THR A 49 -12.08 8.19 -21.91
C THR A 49 -11.70 7.98 -20.44
N PRO A 50 -10.43 8.21 -20.03
CA PRO A 50 -9.97 7.92 -18.66
C PRO A 50 -10.74 8.61 -17.54
N SER A 51 -11.28 9.81 -17.79
CA SER A 51 -12.05 10.61 -16.82
C SER A 51 -13.54 10.25 -16.76
N ALA A 52 -14.04 9.40 -17.66
CA ALA A 52 -15.45 9.01 -17.65
C ALA A 52 -15.77 8.22 -16.37
N ALA A 53 -16.97 8.43 -15.82
CA ALA A 53 -17.48 7.64 -14.71
C ALA A 53 -17.67 6.18 -15.17
N VAL A 54 -17.26 5.22 -14.33
CA VAL A 54 -17.44 3.80 -14.63
C VAL A 54 -18.67 3.26 -13.89
N ASN A 55 -19.61 2.67 -14.63
CA ASN A 55 -20.78 2.03 -14.02
C ASN A 55 -20.51 0.54 -13.76
N LEU A 56 -20.50 0.17 -12.48
CA LEU A 56 -20.31 -1.21 -12.03
C LEU A 56 -21.62 -1.92 -11.68
N GLU A 57 -22.76 -1.21 -11.69
CA GLU A 57 -24.07 -1.78 -11.38
C GLU A 57 -24.55 -2.79 -12.43
N GLY A 58 -25.35 -3.76 -12.00
CA GLY A 58 -25.94 -4.79 -12.86
C GLY A 58 -24.94 -5.82 -13.40
N ALA A 59 -23.66 -5.73 -13.00
CA ALA A 59 -22.64 -6.74 -13.31
C ALA A 59 -22.71 -7.86 -12.27
N SER A 60 -23.07 -9.07 -12.69
CA SER A 60 -23.01 -10.25 -11.84
C SER A 60 -21.91 -11.23 -12.25
N LEU A 61 -21.45 -11.97 -11.24
CA LEU A 61 -20.43 -13.02 -11.30
C LEU A 61 -21.05 -14.33 -10.79
N THR A 62 -20.49 -15.46 -11.18
CA THR A 62 -20.81 -16.74 -10.57
C THR A 62 -20.06 -16.89 -9.25
N LEU A 63 -20.78 -17.19 -8.16
CA LEU A 63 -20.20 -17.49 -6.86
C LEU A 63 -19.59 -18.89 -6.88
N GLU A 64 -18.27 -19.00 -6.81
CA GLU A 64 -17.57 -20.28 -6.94
C GLU A 64 -17.66 -21.10 -5.66
N ILE A 65 -18.08 -22.36 -5.77
CA ILE A 65 -18.24 -23.22 -4.59
C ILE A 65 -16.91 -23.39 -3.88
N GLY A 66 -16.89 -23.00 -2.62
CA GLY A 66 -15.72 -23.08 -1.76
C GLY A 66 -14.88 -21.83 -1.73
N SER A 67 -15.12 -20.81 -2.58
CA SER A 67 -14.44 -19.50 -2.50
C SER A 67 -14.62 -18.86 -1.12
N THR A 68 -13.75 -17.91 -0.80
CA THR A 68 -13.80 -17.20 0.49
C THR A 68 -15.11 -16.46 0.68
N LEU A 69 -15.62 -15.80 -0.37
CA LEU A 69 -16.93 -15.14 -0.33
C LEU A 69 -18.07 -16.16 -0.23
N HIS A 70 -17.99 -17.28 -0.96
CA HIS A 70 -19.00 -18.35 -0.86
C HIS A 70 -19.12 -18.86 0.57
N GLN A 71 -18.00 -19.14 1.23
CA GLN A 71 -17.96 -19.59 2.62
C GLN A 71 -18.51 -18.54 3.59
N ALA A 72 -18.17 -17.26 3.39
CA ALA A 72 -18.64 -16.15 4.21
C ALA A 72 -20.17 -15.94 4.12
N LEU A 73 -20.74 -16.14 2.93
CA LEU A 73 -22.17 -15.97 2.68
C LEU A 73 -23.03 -17.09 3.25
N GLN A 74 -22.51 -18.31 3.44
CA GLN A 74 -23.33 -19.48 3.79
C GLN A 74 -24.27 -19.28 4.99
N PRO A 75 -23.81 -18.73 6.14
CA PRO A 75 -24.72 -18.53 7.27
C PRO A 75 -25.85 -17.53 6.95
N GLY A 76 -25.56 -16.53 6.12
CA GLY A 76 -26.53 -15.54 5.67
C GLY A 76 -27.56 -16.15 4.73
N ILE A 77 -27.10 -16.95 3.77
CA ILE A 77 -27.96 -17.69 2.83
C ILE A 77 -28.89 -18.64 3.60
N ALA A 78 -28.37 -19.36 4.61
CA ALA A 78 -29.18 -20.25 5.44
C ALA A 78 -30.26 -19.48 6.23
N SER A 79 -29.89 -18.36 6.85
CA SER A 79 -30.82 -17.46 7.55
C SER A 79 -31.88 -16.89 6.60
N LEU A 80 -31.49 -16.49 5.38
CA LEU A 80 -32.40 -15.97 4.37
C LEU A 80 -33.39 -17.06 3.92
N LYS A 81 -32.94 -18.27 3.63
CA LYS A 81 -33.83 -19.41 3.30
C LYS A 81 -34.81 -19.74 4.43
N LYS A 82 -34.41 -19.56 5.69
CA LYS A 82 -35.32 -19.72 6.85
C LYS A 82 -36.37 -18.60 6.88
N LEU A 83 -35.95 -17.35 6.64
CA LEU A 83 -36.85 -16.20 6.54
C LEU A 83 -37.85 -16.37 5.38
N GLU A 84 -37.39 -16.85 4.23
CA GLU A 84 -38.24 -17.14 3.08
C GLU A 84 -39.38 -18.09 3.45
N ARG A 85 -39.11 -19.12 4.27
CA ARG A 85 -40.13 -20.09 4.72
C ARG A 85 -41.04 -19.56 5.84
N HIS A 86 -40.77 -18.39 6.40
CA HIS A 86 -41.53 -17.84 7.51
C HIS A 86 -42.97 -17.49 7.08
N PRO A 87 -44.02 -17.87 7.85
CA PRO A 87 -45.41 -17.66 7.44
C PRO A 87 -45.76 -16.21 7.13
N ALA A 88 -45.27 -15.25 7.93
CA ALA A 88 -45.50 -13.82 7.69
C ALA A 88 -44.83 -13.33 6.40
N PHE A 89 -43.65 -13.87 6.08
CA PHE A 89 -42.93 -13.54 4.84
C PHE A 89 -43.63 -14.15 3.62
N GLN A 90 -44.08 -15.41 3.71
CA GLN A 90 -44.89 -16.05 2.67
C GLN A 90 -46.22 -15.34 2.42
N ALA A 91 -46.90 -14.90 3.49
CA ALA A 91 -48.13 -14.11 3.37
C ALA A 91 -47.87 -12.76 2.67
N PHE A 92 -46.74 -12.12 2.95
CA PHE A 92 -46.30 -10.90 2.27
C PHE A 92 -46.09 -11.14 0.77
N LEU A 93 -45.34 -12.19 0.40
CA LEU A 93 -45.12 -12.55 -1.01
C LEU A 93 -46.43 -12.86 -1.74
N ALA A 94 -47.34 -13.62 -1.11
CA ALA A 94 -48.64 -13.96 -1.66
C ALA A 94 -49.53 -12.72 -1.87
N LYS A 95 -49.55 -11.80 -0.89
CA LYS A 95 -50.29 -10.53 -0.98
C LYS A 95 -49.85 -9.69 -2.17
N LEU A 96 -48.56 -9.69 -2.47
CA LEU A 96 -47.97 -8.95 -3.58
C LEU A 96 -47.93 -9.73 -4.91
N ARG A 97 -48.44 -10.97 -4.93
CA ARG A 97 -48.43 -11.88 -6.10
C ARG A 97 -47.02 -12.18 -6.64
N LEU A 98 -46.05 -12.32 -5.74
CA LEU A 98 -44.64 -12.57 -6.06
C LEU A 98 -44.25 -14.05 -5.96
N THR A 99 -45.16 -15.01 -6.16
CA THR A 99 -44.98 -16.44 -5.85
C THR A 99 -44.16 -17.25 -6.88
N GLY A 100 -43.29 -16.61 -7.66
CA GLY A 100 -42.45 -17.24 -8.70
C GLY A 100 -41.08 -16.58 -8.87
N TYR A 101 -40.59 -15.93 -7.82
CA TYR A 101 -39.31 -15.23 -7.81
C TYR A 101 -38.14 -16.20 -8.06
N SER A 102 -37.08 -15.70 -8.70
CA SER A 102 -35.84 -16.45 -8.92
C SER A 102 -34.86 -16.27 -7.77
N ALA A 103 -34.85 -15.10 -7.14
CA ALA A 103 -33.93 -14.79 -6.05
C ALA A 103 -34.52 -13.72 -5.11
N ILE A 104 -34.08 -13.76 -3.85
CA ILE A 104 -34.30 -12.70 -2.87
C ILE A 104 -32.94 -12.18 -2.42
N HIS A 105 -32.84 -10.86 -2.28
CA HIS A 105 -31.65 -10.20 -1.77
C HIS A 105 -32.01 -9.32 -0.58
N ILE A 106 -31.18 -9.33 0.45
CA ILE A 106 -31.21 -8.38 1.55
C ILE A 106 -29.99 -7.47 1.41
N THR A 107 -30.20 -6.15 1.46
CA THR A 107 -29.13 -5.16 1.34
C THR A 107 -28.68 -4.63 2.71
N GLU A 108 -27.53 -3.95 2.75
CA GLU A 108 -27.01 -3.26 3.95
C GLU A 108 -27.91 -2.16 4.51
N HIS A 109 -28.91 -1.71 3.75
CA HIS A 109 -29.90 -0.73 4.18
C HIS A 109 -31.21 -1.36 4.67
N GLY A 110 -31.28 -2.69 4.74
CA GLY A 110 -32.49 -3.41 5.15
C GLY A 110 -33.58 -3.44 4.09
N GLU A 111 -33.22 -3.25 2.82
CA GLU A 111 -34.15 -3.42 1.71
C GLU A 111 -34.25 -4.91 1.33
N ILE A 112 -35.47 -5.36 1.04
CA ILE A 112 -35.76 -6.66 0.45
C ILE A 112 -35.93 -6.46 -1.05
N ILE A 113 -35.03 -7.05 -1.83
CA ILE A 113 -35.12 -7.06 -3.30
C ILE A 113 -35.60 -8.43 -3.74
N ILE A 114 -36.71 -8.46 -4.48
CA ILE A 114 -37.28 -9.69 -5.03
C ILE A 114 -37.08 -9.66 -6.54
N GLU A 115 -36.39 -10.67 -7.07
CA GLU A 115 -36.14 -10.82 -8.50
C GLU A 115 -37.17 -11.75 -9.14
N LEU A 116 -37.88 -11.26 -10.16
CA LEU A 116 -38.92 -11.99 -10.88
C LEU A 116 -38.78 -11.73 -12.38
N ALA A 117 -38.51 -12.78 -13.15
CA ALA A 117 -38.33 -12.70 -14.60
C ALA A 117 -37.35 -11.59 -15.05
N GLY A 118 -36.22 -11.46 -14.32
CA GLY A 118 -35.18 -10.45 -14.58
C GLY A 118 -35.54 -9.02 -14.14
N ARG A 119 -36.67 -8.81 -13.44
CA ARG A 119 -37.04 -7.52 -12.84
C ARG A 119 -36.83 -7.56 -11.33
N ARG A 120 -36.28 -6.48 -10.78
CA ARG A 120 -36.06 -6.31 -9.33
C ARG A 120 -37.11 -5.38 -8.73
N GLN A 121 -37.84 -5.86 -7.74
CA GLN A 121 -38.77 -5.05 -6.94
C GLN A 121 -38.18 -4.84 -5.55
N ARG A 122 -38.16 -3.59 -5.07
CA ARG A 122 -37.56 -3.22 -3.78
C ARG A 122 -38.64 -2.91 -2.76
N PHE A 123 -38.47 -3.43 -1.55
CA PHE A 123 -39.35 -3.21 -0.41
C PHE A 123 -38.53 -2.85 0.83
N SER A 124 -39.08 -2.01 1.70
CA SER A 124 -38.49 -1.79 3.03
C SER A 124 -38.61 -3.08 3.86
N GLY A 125 -37.58 -3.43 4.64
CA GLY A 125 -37.65 -4.54 5.59
C GLY A 125 -38.78 -4.38 6.61
N SER A 126 -39.12 -3.14 6.98
CA SER A 126 -40.25 -2.82 7.86
C SER A 126 -41.64 -3.00 7.24
N ALA A 127 -41.72 -3.33 5.94
CA ALA A 127 -42.99 -3.55 5.25
C ALA A 127 -43.73 -4.81 5.75
N ILE A 128 -43.05 -5.69 6.49
CA ILE A 128 -43.62 -6.88 7.12
C ILE A 128 -43.76 -6.58 8.62
N PRO A 129 -44.98 -6.30 9.13
CA PRO A 129 -45.20 -5.92 10.53
C PRO A 129 -45.20 -7.16 11.44
N ASP A 130 -44.10 -7.89 11.44
CA ASP A 130 -43.85 -9.09 12.26
C ASP A 130 -42.51 -8.95 12.97
N THR A 131 -42.51 -9.06 14.30
CA THR A 131 -41.33 -8.78 15.13
C THR A 131 -40.20 -9.77 14.88
N ASP A 132 -40.50 -11.04 14.63
CA ASP A 132 -39.49 -12.07 14.40
C ASP A 132 -38.88 -11.98 13.00
N VAL A 133 -39.68 -11.59 11.99
CA VAL A 133 -39.19 -11.25 10.64
C VAL A 133 -38.27 -10.03 10.69
N ASN A 134 -38.67 -8.95 11.37
CA ASN A 134 -37.85 -7.74 11.48
C ASN A 134 -36.52 -8.00 12.18
N GLU A 135 -36.53 -8.81 13.25
CA GLU A 135 -35.30 -9.24 13.93
C GLU A 135 -34.39 -10.06 13.00
N ALA A 136 -34.96 -11.00 12.23
CA ALA A 136 -34.20 -11.81 11.27
C ALA A 136 -33.59 -10.96 10.13
N ILE A 137 -34.33 -9.96 9.63
CA ILE A 137 -33.82 -9.00 8.64
C ILE A 137 -32.67 -8.20 9.23
N ASN A 138 -32.79 -7.69 10.46
CA ASN A 138 -31.71 -6.92 11.10
C ASN A 138 -30.42 -7.74 11.25
N VAL A 139 -30.53 -9.01 11.62
CA VAL A 139 -29.38 -9.93 11.67
C VAL A 139 -28.76 -10.10 10.28
N LEU A 140 -29.58 -10.30 9.23
CA LEU A 140 -29.11 -10.38 7.85
C LEU A 140 -28.43 -9.07 7.40
N VAL A 141 -28.98 -7.92 7.77
CA VAL A 141 -28.38 -6.60 7.49
C VAL A 141 -26.98 -6.48 8.11
N GLU A 142 -26.81 -6.83 9.38
CA GLU A 142 -25.48 -6.84 10.01
C GLU A 142 -24.51 -7.77 9.28
N MET A 143 -24.99 -8.94 8.83
CA MET A 143 -24.20 -9.90 8.05
C MET A 143 -23.85 -9.41 6.63
N THR A 144 -24.69 -8.57 6.02
CA THR A 144 -24.40 -7.99 4.69
C THR A 144 -23.15 -7.11 4.73
N ALA A 145 -22.95 -6.33 5.78
CA ALA A 145 -21.76 -5.47 5.94
C ALA A 145 -20.45 -6.28 5.92
N LEU A 146 -20.51 -7.55 6.31
CA LEU A 146 -19.37 -8.46 6.40
C LEU A 146 -19.13 -9.24 5.11
N THR A 147 -20.10 -9.26 4.20
CA THR A 147 -20.11 -10.06 2.97
C THR A 147 -20.16 -9.19 1.71
N GLY A 148 -19.84 -7.90 1.83
CA GLY A 148 -19.77 -6.98 0.70
C GLY A 148 -21.08 -6.23 0.37
N GLY A 149 -22.04 -6.19 1.29
CA GLY A 149 -23.22 -5.33 1.24
C GLY A 149 -24.52 -6.01 0.79
N THR A 150 -24.52 -7.31 0.49
CA THR A 150 -25.73 -8.04 0.10
C THR A 150 -25.66 -9.50 0.51
N ILE A 151 -26.79 -10.07 0.91
CA ILE A 151 -26.99 -11.52 1.03
C ILE A 151 -28.07 -11.91 0.03
N THR A 152 -27.80 -12.92 -0.78
CA THR A 152 -28.72 -13.39 -1.83
C THR A 152 -28.98 -14.89 -1.70
N SER A 153 -30.18 -15.34 -2.06
CA SER A 153 -30.47 -16.76 -2.22
C SER A 153 -30.03 -17.34 -3.56
N ASP A 154 -29.51 -16.50 -4.47
CA ASP A 154 -28.97 -16.87 -5.79
C ASP A 154 -27.51 -17.36 -5.73
N ASP A 155 -27.05 -18.04 -6.78
CA ASP A 155 -25.63 -18.40 -6.99
C ASP A 155 -24.85 -17.28 -7.72
N ARG A 156 -25.51 -16.16 -8.01
CA ARG A 156 -24.92 -14.98 -8.63
C ARG A 156 -24.73 -13.86 -7.62
N ILE A 157 -23.52 -13.31 -7.58
CA ILE A 157 -23.18 -12.15 -6.75
C ILE A 157 -22.90 -10.93 -7.63
N GLU A 158 -23.01 -9.74 -7.06
CA GLU A 158 -22.66 -8.52 -7.79
C GLU A 158 -21.15 -8.28 -7.78
N LEU A 159 -20.62 -7.73 -8.88
CA LEU A 159 -19.22 -7.32 -8.99
C LEU A 159 -18.82 -6.36 -7.86
N LEU A 160 -19.71 -5.41 -7.53
CA LEU A 160 -19.50 -4.46 -6.45
C LEU A 160 -19.36 -5.16 -5.09
N GLN A 161 -20.17 -6.19 -4.84
CA GLN A 161 -20.12 -6.98 -3.62
C GLN A 161 -18.76 -7.67 -3.48
N TRP A 162 -18.29 -8.30 -4.55
CA TRP A 162 -16.98 -8.96 -4.57
C TRP A 162 -15.85 -7.96 -4.26
N LEU A 163 -15.86 -6.79 -4.91
CA LEU A 163 -14.86 -5.74 -4.65
C LEU A 163 -14.89 -5.24 -3.21
N LYS A 164 -16.09 -5.01 -2.65
CA LYS A 164 -16.27 -4.59 -1.25
C LYS A 164 -15.76 -5.66 -0.28
N PHE A 165 -16.12 -6.93 -0.50
CA PHE A 165 -15.71 -8.05 0.35
C PHE A 165 -14.18 -8.22 0.38
N HIS A 166 -13.53 -8.15 -0.80
CA HIS A 166 -12.07 -8.22 -0.91
C HIS A 166 -11.36 -6.89 -0.62
N ARG A 167 -12.08 -5.87 -0.13
CA ARG A 167 -11.55 -4.58 0.34
C ARG A 167 -10.78 -3.80 -0.74
N TYR A 168 -11.19 -3.94 -2.00
CA TYR A 168 -10.73 -3.08 -3.08
C TYR A 168 -11.36 -1.69 -2.97
N THR A 169 -10.62 -0.67 -3.40
CA THR A 169 -11.19 0.66 -3.59
C THR A 169 -12.12 0.59 -4.79
N ILE A 170 -13.39 0.98 -4.60
CA ILE A 170 -14.39 0.91 -5.67
C ILE A 170 -14.07 1.95 -6.74
N PRO A 171 -13.78 1.53 -8.00
CA PRO A 171 -13.47 2.45 -9.09
C PRO A 171 -14.60 3.47 -9.32
N GLN A 172 -14.25 4.75 -9.36
CA GLN A 172 -15.21 5.83 -9.68
C GLN A 172 -15.06 6.28 -11.14
N SER A 173 -13.87 6.13 -11.70
CA SER A 173 -13.53 6.47 -13.09
C SER A 173 -13.00 5.28 -13.87
N VAL A 174 -12.99 5.40 -15.21
CA VAL A 174 -12.32 4.44 -16.11
C VAL A 174 -10.83 4.31 -15.76
N ALA A 175 -10.15 5.40 -15.38
CA ALA A 175 -8.77 5.37 -14.91
C ALA A 175 -8.59 4.52 -13.65
N ASP A 176 -9.49 4.63 -12.67
CA ASP A 176 -9.46 3.80 -11.46
C ASP A 176 -9.68 2.33 -11.79
N ALA A 177 -10.62 2.04 -12.70
CA ALA A 177 -10.93 0.68 -13.12
C ALA A 177 -9.77 0.06 -13.90
N GLN A 178 -9.07 0.83 -14.74
CA GLN A 178 -7.85 0.40 -15.43
C GLN A 178 -6.68 0.18 -14.46
N ALA A 179 -6.56 1.01 -13.40
CA ALA A 179 -5.56 0.81 -12.36
C ALA A 179 -5.82 -0.47 -11.57
N LEU A 180 -7.08 -0.72 -11.16
CA LEU A 180 -7.50 -1.95 -10.52
C LEU A 180 -7.29 -3.17 -11.44
N LEU A 181 -7.66 -3.06 -12.71
CA LEU A 181 -7.44 -4.12 -13.70
C LEU A 181 -5.95 -4.46 -13.82
N GLY A 182 -5.09 -3.45 -13.96
CA GLY A 182 -3.64 -3.64 -14.05
C GLY A 182 -3.06 -4.29 -12.80
N PHE A 183 -3.58 -3.97 -11.61
CA PHE A 183 -3.22 -4.65 -10.37
C PHE A 183 -3.71 -6.10 -10.32
N LEU A 184 -4.97 -6.36 -10.71
CA LEU A 184 -5.54 -7.70 -10.75
C LEU A 184 -4.86 -8.60 -11.81
N GLN A 185 -4.13 -8.05 -12.75
CA GLN A 185 -3.33 -8.79 -13.73
C GLN A 185 -1.85 -8.89 -13.33
N LEU A 186 -1.45 -8.26 -12.23
CA LEU A 186 -0.05 -8.20 -11.82
C LEU A 186 0.41 -9.56 -11.28
N GLU A 187 1.50 -10.06 -11.86
CA GLU A 187 2.16 -11.29 -11.41
C GLU A 187 3.41 -10.95 -10.58
N TYR A 188 3.37 -11.30 -9.29
CA TYR A 188 4.53 -11.21 -8.42
C TYR A 188 5.55 -12.31 -8.73
N PRO A 189 6.86 -12.03 -8.63
CA PRO A 189 7.87 -13.06 -8.78
C PRO A 189 7.72 -14.12 -7.67
N ALA A 190 8.04 -15.37 -8.00
CA ALA A 190 8.22 -16.38 -6.97
C ALA A 190 9.47 -16.07 -6.14
N SER A 191 9.39 -16.28 -4.84
CA SER A 191 10.54 -16.15 -3.95
C SER A 191 11.68 -17.08 -4.40
N PRO A 192 12.92 -16.58 -4.58
CA PRO A 192 14.05 -17.40 -5.01
C PRO A 192 14.35 -18.58 -4.09
N ALA A 193 15.07 -19.58 -4.61
CA ALA A 193 15.63 -20.66 -3.80
C ALA A 193 16.55 -20.09 -2.70
N GLY A 194 16.41 -20.61 -1.47
CA GLY A 194 17.08 -20.08 -0.28
C GLY A 194 16.57 -18.72 0.21
N GLY A 195 15.48 -18.18 -0.33
CA GLY A 195 14.81 -17.01 0.24
C GLY A 195 15.62 -15.74 0.29
N HIS A 196 15.61 -15.04 1.42
CA HIS A 196 16.56 -13.96 1.68
C HIS A 196 17.83 -14.49 2.38
N TYR A 197 18.07 -15.81 2.43
CA TYR A 197 19.14 -16.55 3.16
C TYR A 197 19.03 -16.57 4.68
N TRP A 198 18.22 -15.70 5.26
CA TRP A 198 18.15 -15.47 6.71
C TRP A 198 16.96 -16.17 7.38
N ASP A 199 16.32 -17.17 6.77
CA ASP A 199 15.05 -17.73 7.28
C ASP A 199 15.11 -18.26 8.73
N LEU A 200 16.28 -18.72 9.20
CA LEU A 200 16.52 -19.16 10.59
C LEU A 200 17.00 -18.05 11.53
N LEU A 201 17.38 -16.89 10.99
CA LEU A 201 18.04 -15.79 11.70
C LEU A 201 17.18 -14.54 11.79
N SER A 202 16.29 -14.33 10.81
CA SER A 202 15.29 -13.27 10.74
C SER A 202 13.94 -13.91 10.58
N ALA A 203 12.99 -13.45 11.39
CA ALA A 203 11.67 -14.01 11.33
C ALA A 203 10.88 -13.50 10.13
N THR A 204 10.07 -14.39 9.57
CA THR A 204 9.13 -14.08 8.48
C THR A 204 7.71 -14.22 9.00
N SER A 205 6.70 -13.71 8.27
CA SER A 205 5.29 -13.94 8.60
C SER A 205 4.92 -15.43 8.64
N ASP A 206 5.76 -16.26 8.02
CA ASP A 206 5.44 -17.62 7.65
C ASP A 206 6.31 -18.62 8.42
N SER A 207 7.59 -18.35 8.70
CA SER A 207 8.45 -19.24 9.49
C SER A 207 9.10 -18.52 10.67
N SER A 208 8.96 -19.11 11.85
CA SER A 208 9.21 -18.46 13.15
C SER A 208 10.03 -19.29 14.13
N ALA A 209 10.63 -20.40 13.70
CA ALA A 209 11.65 -21.09 14.48
C ALA A 209 13.00 -20.36 14.37
N LEU A 210 13.09 -19.18 14.98
CA LEU A 210 14.35 -18.46 15.11
C LEU A 210 15.34 -19.24 15.97
N LEU A 211 16.62 -19.17 15.60
CA LEU A 211 17.68 -19.77 16.40
C LEU A 211 17.85 -19.08 17.75
N SER A 212 17.80 -19.89 18.81
CA SER A 212 18.13 -19.45 20.16
C SER A 212 19.59 -18.98 20.24
N PRO A 213 19.94 -18.12 21.23
CA PRO A 213 21.33 -17.75 21.47
C PRO A 213 22.26 -18.96 21.66
N ALA A 214 21.77 -20.02 22.30
CA ALA A 214 22.51 -21.26 22.50
C ALA A 214 22.75 -22.01 21.17
N GLN A 215 21.74 -22.11 20.31
CA GLN A 215 21.86 -22.74 18.99
C GLN A 215 22.83 -21.97 18.08
N ARG A 216 22.75 -20.64 18.06
CA ARG A 216 23.71 -19.80 17.33
C ARG A 216 25.14 -20.06 17.79
N THR A 217 25.34 -20.18 19.11
CA THR A 217 26.66 -20.49 19.70
C THR A 217 27.14 -21.88 19.33
N GLN A 218 26.25 -22.89 19.35
CA GLN A 218 26.58 -24.26 18.96
C GLN A 218 26.99 -24.36 17.48
N ILE A 219 26.25 -23.70 16.58
CA ILE A 219 26.58 -23.67 15.15
C ILE A 219 27.95 -23.02 14.94
N ARG A 220 28.23 -21.87 15.58
CA ARG A 220 29.55 -21.22 15.51
C ARG A 220 30.68 -22.15 15.99
N ALA A 221 30.47 -22.88 17.08
CA ALA A 221 31.46 -23.83 17.59
C ALA A 221 31.71 -25.00 16.62
N LEU A 222 30.65 -25.55 16.02
CA LEU A 222 30.76 -26.59 14.98
C LEU A 222 31.51 -26.06 13.76
N THR A 223 31.17 -24.86 13.27
CA THR A 223 31.87 -24.24 12.13
C THR A 223 33.36 -24.10 12.39
N LYS A 224 33.74 -23.55 13.55
CA LYS A 224 35.15 -23.42 13.94
C LYS A 224 35.85 -24.78 13.99
N GLY A 225 35.16 -25.83 14.43
CA GLY A 225 35.67 -27.20 14.45
C GLY A 225 35.90 -27.77 13.05
N TYR A 226 34.96 -27.58 12.12
CA TYR A 226 35.06 -28.11 10.75
C TYR A 226 36.07 -27.36 9.88
N THR A 227 36.20 -26.04 10.06
CA THR A 227 37.09 -25.22 9.21
C THR A 227 38.49 -25.04 9.79
N GLY A 228 38.76 -25.56 11.00
CA GLY A 228 40.01 -25.27 11.72
C GLY A 228 40.19 -23.78 12.04
N GLY A 229 39.10 -23.01 12.05
CA GLY A 229 39.10 -21.57 12.26
C GLY A 229 39.21 -20.70 11.01
N ALA A 230 39.35 -21.27 9.80
CA ALA A 230 39.16 -20.52 8.55
C ALA A 230 37.69 -20.11 8.34
N LEU A 231 37.42 -19.09 7.52
CA LEU A 231 36.03 -18.73 7.20
C LEU A 231 35.38 -19.83 6.37
N LEU A 232 34.17 -20.23 6.76
CA LEU A 232 33.42 -21.30 6.10
C LEU A 232 33.18 -20.99 4.62
N LEU A 233 32.85 -19.73 4.30
CA LEU A 233 32.66 -19.29 2.92
C LEU A 233 33.92 -19.49 2.07
N ASP A 234 35.11 -19.21 2.61
CA ASP A 234 36.37 -19.37 1.88
C ASP A 234 36.66 -20.86 1.63
N VAL A 235 36.50 -21.70 2.65
CA VAL A 235 36.71 -23.15 2.55
C VAL A 235 35.78 -23.76 1.51
N LEU A 236 34.49 -23.41 1.54
CA LEU A 236 33.51 -23.94 0.59
C LEU A 236 33.73 -23.40 -0.83
N SER A 237 34.04 -22.11 -0.96
CA SER A 237 34.29 -21.47 -2.25
C SER A 237 35.53 -22.07 -2.93
N ASP A 238 36.63 -22.26 -2.21
CA ASP A 238 37.85 -22.86 -2.77
C ASP A 238 37.63 -24.34 -3.14
N ALA A 239 36.93 -25.10 -2.29
CA ALA A 239 36.67 -26.51 -2.55
C ALA A 239 35.75 -26.75 -3.77
N VAL A 240 34.81 -25.85 -4.04
CA VAL A 240 33.80 -26.03 -5.12
C VAL A 240 34.17 -25.26 -6.38
N LEU A 241 34.74 -24.06 -6.24
CA LEU A 241 34.94 -23.08 -7.31
C LEU A 241 36.41 -22.61 -7.42
N GLY A 242 37.36 -23.29 -6.76
CA GLY A 242 38.76 -22.91 -6.66
C GLY A 242 39.47 -22.63 -8.00
N GLY A 243 40.56 -21.85 -7.92
CA GLY A 243 41.36 -21.47 -9.09
C GLY A 243 40.80 -20.30 -9.93
N ARG A 244 39.80 -19.57 -9.42
CA ARG A 244 39.15 -18.45 -10.10
C ARG A 244 39.54 -17.08 -9.51
N PRO A 245 39.42 -15.98 -10.28
CA PRO A 245 39.59 -14.63 -9.76
C PRO A 245 38.47 -14.24 -8.78
N ALA A 246 38.55 -13.04 -8.21
CA ALA A 246 37.53 -12.50 -7.30
C ALA A 246 36.15 -12.41 -7.96
N PHE A 247 35.11 -12.71 -7.18
CA PHE A 247 33.73 -12.74 -7.68
C PHE A 247 33.20 -11.32 -7.98
N LEU A 248 32.44 -11.19 -9.05
CA LEU A 248 31.65 -9.99 -9.35
C LEU A 248 30.33 -9.99 -8.53
N ARG A 249 29.82 -8.79 -8.20
CA ARG A 249 28.53 -8.65 -7.48
C ARG A 249 27.37 -9.32 -8.22
N ALA A 250 27.34 -9.21 -9.55
CA ALA A 250 26.27 -9.74 -10.38
C ALA A 250 26.20 -11.28 -10.39
N GLU A 251 27.31 -11.99 -10.14
CA GLU A 251 27.34 -13.45 -10.09
C GLU A 251 27.12 -14.01 -8.67
N ALA A 252 27.06 -13.16 -7.64
CA ALA A 252 27.08 -13.61 -6.25
C ALA A 252 25.93 -14.56 -5.90
N ASN A 253 24.71 -14.25 -6.35
CA ASN A 253 23.54 -15.11 -6.17
C ASN A 253 23.76 -16.53 -6.74
N ASP A 254 24.29 -16.62 -7.96
CA ASP A 254 24.42 -17.88 -8.68
C ASP A 254 25.62 -18.68 -8.18
N ALA A 255 26.71 -17.99 -7.79
CA ALA A 255 27.86 -18.60 -7.14
C ALA A 255 27.50 -19.19 -5.78
N LEU A 256 26.77 -18.44 -4.94
CA LEU A 256 26.28 -18.94 -3.65
C LEU A 256 25.39 -20.17 -3.81
N HIS A 257 24.44 -20.14 -4.75
CA HIS A 257 23.60 -21.30 -5.06
C HIS A 257 24.45 -22.51 -5.49
N LYS A 258 25.42 -22.33 -6.40
CA LYS A 258 26.33 -23.40 -6.82
C LYS A 258 27.14 -24.00 -5.67
N ILE A 259 27.63 -23.16 -4.74
CA ILE A 259 28.39 -23.62 -3.58
C ILE A 259 27.51 -24.52 -2.70
N VAL A 260 26.31 -24.06 -2.34
CA VAL A 260 25.46 -24.76 -1.37
C VAL A 260 24.77 -25.99 -1.98
N SER A 261 24.49 -25.99 -3.28
CA SER A 261 23.93 -27.14 -4.00
C SER A 261 25.00 -28.15 -4.45
N SER A 262 26.29 -27.89 -4.26
CA SER A 262 27.36 -28.82 -4.62
C SER A 262 27.35 -30.08 -3.75
N PRO A 263 27.89 -31.23 -4.22
CA PRO A 263 28.02 -32.43 -3.40
C PRO A 263 28.77 -32.16 -2.08
N ILE A 264 29.80 -31.30 -2.11
CA ILE A 264 30.57 -30.89 -0.93
C ILE A 264 29.68 -30.10 0.03
N GLY A 265 28.92 -29.11 -0.46
CA GLY A 265 27.99 -28.32 0.33
C GLY A 265 26.93 -29.20 1.01
N VAL A 266 26.32 -30.13 0.27
CA VAL A 266 25.33 -31.08 0.79
C VAL A 266 25.92 -31.98 1.89
N ILE A 267 27.16 -32.47 1.72
CA ILE A 267 27.84 -33.28 2.74
C ILE A 267 28.02 -32.47 4.04
N TRP A 268 28.47 -31.22 3.93
CA TRP A 268 28.67 -30.36 5.10
C TRP A 268 27.35 -30.00 5.77
N ALA A 269 26.31 -29.67 5.00
CA ALA A 269 24.98 -29.41 5.53
C ALA A 269 24.44 -30.61 6.33
N ARG A 270 24.59 -31.83 5.80
CA ARG A 270 24.21 -33.07 6.52
C ARG A 270 25.05 -33.27 7.80
N ALA A 271 26.33 -32.93 7.76
CA ALA A 271 27.19 -33.00 8.95
C ALA A 271 26.70 -32.06 10.07
N TYR A 272 26.32 -30.82 9.73
CA TYR A 272 25.72 -29.89 10.68
C TYR A 272 24.41 -30.42 11.26
N VAL A 273 23.47 -30.86 10.41
CA VAL A 273 22.17 -31.39 10.84
C VAL A 273 22.36 -32.56 11.82
N LYS A 274 23.28 -33.49 11.49
CA LYS A 274 23.60 -34.65 12.33
C LYS A 274 24.25 -34.24 13.65
N ALA A 275 25.19 -33.29 13.64
CA ALA A 275 25.86 -32.82 14.86
C ALA A 275 24.96 -32.00 15.79
N LEU A 276 23.91 -31.37 15.24
CA LEU A 276 22.92 -30.60 15.99
C LEU A 276 21.75 -31.44 16.51
N ASP A 277 21.63 -32.71 16.10
CA ASP A 277 20.48 -33.58 16.38
C ASP A 277 19.15 -32.95 15.93
N TRP A 278 19.15 -32.35 14.73
CA TRP A 278 17.95 -31.75 14.12
C TRP A 278 17.22 -32.76 13.23
N TYR A 279 16.01 -32.40 12.79
CA TYR A 279 15.28 -33.19 11.79
C TYR A 279 16.18 -33.45 10.58
N GLY A 280 16.37 -34.73 10.23
CA GLY A 280 17.33 -35.18 9.21
C GLY A 280 18.60 -35.82 9.74
N ALA A 281 18.78 -35.89 11.07
CA ALA A 281 19.93 -36.54 11.69
C ALA A 281 19.88 -38.08 11.59
N THR A 282 18.68 -38.66 11.38
CA THR A 282 18.43 -40.10 11.30
C THR A 282 17.85 -40.51 9.95
N GLU A 283 18.01 -41.79 9.56
CA GLU A 283 17.60 -42.29 8.24
C GLU A 283 16.08 -42.25 8.00
N ASP A 284 15.28 -42.27 9.07
CA ASP A 284 13.81 -42.17 9.02
C ASP A 284 13.29 -40.73 8.84
N GLN A 285 14.18 -39.75 8.68
CA GLN A 285 13.84 -38.32 8.55
C GLN A 285 14.41 -37.76 7.24
N PRO A 286 13.72 -37.94 6.10
CA PRO A 286 14.22 -37.43 4.82
C PRO A 286 14.23 -35.90 4.79
N MET A 287 15.35 -35.31 4.34
CA MET A 287 15.48 -33.88 4.11
C MET A 287 15.67 -33.57 2.63
N ASP A 288 14.98 -32.54 2.18
CA ASP A 288 15.11 -32.00 0.82
C ASP A 288 16.38 -31.13 0.72
N ASP A 289 16.92 -31.00 -0.50
CA ASP A 289 18.18 -30.29 -0.76
C ASP A 289 18.09 -28.81 -0.35
N GLU A 290 16.95 -28.15 -0.54
CA GLU A 290 16.74 -26.75 -0.17
C GLU A 290 16.90 -26.51 1.33
N GLN A 291 16.47 -27.47 2.17
CA GLN A 291 16.59 -27.35 3.63
C GLN A 291 18.05 -27.49 4.07
N LEU A 292 18.81 -28.38 3.40
CA LEU A 292 20.24 -28.54 3.61
C LEU A 292 21.02 -27.29 3.17
N GLN A 293 20.68 -26.73 2.01
CA GLN A 293 21.25 -25.49 1.51
C GLN A 293 21.00 -24.33 2.50
N GLN A 294 19.78 -24.19 3.02
CA GLN A 294 19.43 -23.15 3.99
C GLN A 294 20.20 -23.31 5.31
N MET A 295 20.45 -24.54 5.77
CA MET A 295 21.30 -24.79 6.93
C MET A 295 22.73 -24.32 6.71
N LEU A 296 23.31 -24.62 5.54
CA LEU A 296 24.67 -24.20 5.21
C LEU A 296 24.79 -22.68 5.06
N LEU A 297 23.80 -22.02 4.44
CA LEU A 297 23.71 -20.56 4.36
C LEU A 297 23.64 -19.92 5.76
N THR A 298 22.87 -20.52 6.66
CA THR A 298 22.73 -20.05 8.05
C THR A 298 24.05 -20.18 8.82
N ALA A 299 24.73 -21.33 8.69
CA ALA A 299 26.05 -21.53 9.30
C ALA A 299 27.09 -20.55 8.75
N THR A 300 27.03 -20.29 7.45
CA THR A 300 27.90 -19.31 6.78
C THR A 300 27.65 -17.90 7.32
N LEU A 301 26.39 -17.45 7.38
CA LEU A 301 26.03 -16.14 7.94
C LEU A 301 26.49 -15.96 9.39
N LEU A 302 26.32 -16.99 10.23
CA LEU A 302 26.77 -16.95 11.64
C LEU A 302 28.29 -16.93 11.80
N ASP A 303 29.03 -17.47 10.83
CA ASP A 303 30.49 -17.40 10.80
C ASP A 303 31.00 -16.04 10.30
N LEU A 304 30.36 -15.50 9.25
CA LEU A 304 30.68 -14.18 8.70
C LEU A 304 30.31 -13.03 9.66
N HIS A 305 29.20 -13.17 10.39
CA HIS A 305 28.72 -12.17 11.33
C HIS A 305 28.39 -12.79 12.69
N PRO A 306 29.41 -13.00 13.55
CA PRO A 306 29.23 -13.67 14.83
C PRO A 306 28.24 -12.99 15.77
N SER A 307 28.04 -11.67 15.68
CA SER A 307 27.09 -10.92 16.52
C SER A 307 25.63 -10.96 16.02
N ILE A 308 25.28 -11.81 15.04
CA ILE A 308 23.89 -11.91 14.56
C ILE A 308 22.95 -12.22 15.74
N GLY A 309 21.96 -11.33 15.90
CA GLY A 309 20.93 -11.36 16.94
C GLY A 309 21.40 -10.87 18.32
N GLU A 310 22.50 -10.11 18.35
CA GLU A 310 22.84 -9.15 19.41
C GLU A 310 22.38 -7.73 18.98
N PRO A 311 22.20 -6.76 19.91
CA PRO A 311 21.80 -5.40 19.56
C PRO A 311 22.88 -4.69 18.73
N GLU A 312 22.51 -4.21 17.54
CA GLU A 312 23.40 -3.44 16.66
C GLU A 312 22.76 -2.09 16.27
N PRO A 313 23.53 -0.99 16.22
CA PRO A 313 22.99 0.33 15.89
C PRO A 313 22.22 0.40 14.56
N ARG A 314 21.33 1.39 14.48
CA ARG A 314 20.76 1.99 13.25
C ARG A 314 21.51 1.69 11.96
N ASN A 315 21.06 0.88 11.00
CA ASN A 315 21.69 0.75 9.67
C ASN A 315 23.14 0.20 9.64
N HIS A 316 23.63 -0.39 10.74
CA HIS A 316 24.96 -0.98 10.78
C HIS A 316 24.95 -2.46 10.39
N ILE A 317 26.03 -2.88 9.73
CA ILE A 317 26.43 -4.27 9.53
C ILE A 317 27.92 -4.37 9.85
N LEU A 318 28.29 -5.16 10.85
CA LEU A 318 29.69 -5.32 11.27
C LEU A 318 30.39 -3.97 11.51
N GLY A 319 29.66 -3.03 12.12
CA GLY A 319 30.14 -1.68 12.41
C GLY A 319 30.13 -0.70 11.22
N PHE A 320 29.76 -1.13 10.01
CA PHE A 320 29.61 -0.24 8.85
C PHE A 320 28.19 0.32 8.77
N ASN A 321 28.03 1.64 8.87
CA ASN A 321 26.72 2.28 8.70
C ASN A 321 26.40 2.51 7.22
N LEU A 322 25.47 1.73 6.65
CA LEU A 322 25.08 1.86 5.23
C LEU A 322 24.46 3.23 4.91
N TYR A 323 23.81 3.85 5.89
CA TYR A 323 23.06 5.10 5.76
C TYR A 323 23.73 6.24 6.56
N ALA A 324 25.06 6.20 6.66
CA ALA A 324 25.84 7.27 7.27
C ALA A 324 25.69 8.57 6.46
N ALA A 325 25.69 9.73 7.12
CA ALA A 325 25.54 11.02 6.44
C ALA A 325 26.64 11.26 5.38
N GLU A 326 27.79 10.61 5.51
CA GLU A 326 28.89 10.61 4.54
C GLU A 326 28.52 9.93 3.22
N HIS A 327 27.47 9.12 3.20
CA HIS A 327 26.96 8.42 2.01
C HIS A 327 25.86 9.21 1.29
N ILE A 328 25.53 10.42 1.75
CA ILE A 328 24.56 11.30 1.08
C ILE A 328 24.93 11.49 -0.39
N GLU A 329 23.95 11.33 -1.28
CA GLU A 329 24.11 11.49 -2.73
C GLU A 329 25.17 10.57 -3.39
N GLN A 330 25.60 9.51 -2.70
CA GLN A 330 26.44 8.48 -3.31
C GLN A 330 25.57 7.48 -4.10
N PRO A 331 26.06 6.98 -5.25
CA PRO A 331 25.40 5.87 -5.94
C PRO A 331 25.57 4.57 -5.15
N VAL A 332 24.61 3.65 -5.29
CA VAL A 332 24.61 2.33 -4.64
C VAL A 332 25.94 1.60 -4.81
N ALA A 333 26.47 1.60 -6.03
CA ALA A 333 27.73 0.93 -6.35
C ALA A 333 28.93 1.46 -5.54
N ALA A 334 28.96 2.75 -5.21
CA ALA A 334 30.05 3.36 -4.42
C ALA A 334 29.95 2.99 -2.94
N VAL A 335 28.74 2.96 -2.39
CA VAL A 335 28.51 2.52 -0.99
C VAL A 335 28.85 1.03 -0.84
N LEU A 336 28.47 0.21 -1.82
CA LEU A 336 28.84 -1.21 -1.86
C LEU A 336 30.36 -1.42 -1.91
N THR A 337 31.10 -0.63 -2.70
CA THR A 337 32.57 -0.71 -2.74
C THR A 337 33.17 -0.39 -1.38
N ARG A 338 32.72 0.70 -0.72
CA ARG A 338 33.19 1.06 0.62
C ARG A 338 32.85 0.00 1.67
N PHE A 339 31.67 -0.61 1.56
CA PHE A 339 31.27 -1.71 2.44
C PHE A 339 32.19 -2.93 2.25
N GLU A 340 32.45 -3.34 1.00
CA GLU A 340 33.37 -4.44 0.69
C GLU A 340 34.80 -4.14 1.19
N GLU A 341 35.29 -2.91 1.00
CA GLU A 341 36.58 -2.46 1.53
C GLU A 341 36.62 -2.55 3.06
N HIS A 342 35.59 -2.08 3.76
CA HIS A 342 35.46 -2.19 5.22
C HIS A 342 35.48 -3.64 5.70
N LEU A 343 34.81 -4.55 4.98
CA LEU A 343 34.85 -5.97 5.29
C LEU A 343 36.27 -6.55 5.16
N VAL A 344 37.03 -6.18 4.12
CA VAL A 344 38.40 -6.67 3.94
C VAL A 344 39.38 -6.05 4.95
N GLU A 345 39.21 -4.77 5.29
CA GLU A 345 40.15 -4.03 6.14
C GLU A 345 39.96 -4.30 7.64
N HIS A 346 38.71 -4.41 8.09
CA HIS A 346 38.39 -4.50 9.51
C HIS A 346 37.95 -5.90 9.96
N HIS A 347 37.71 -6.80 9.02
CA HIS A 347 37.24 -8.16 9.30
C HIS A 347 38.04 -9.19 8.50
N ARG A 348 37.75 -10.48 8.68
CA ARG A 348 38.57 -11.59 8.16
C ARG A 348 38.30 -11.96 6.70
N PHE A 349 37.57 -11.13 5.95
CA PHE A 349 37.09 -11.49 4.61
C PHE A 349 38.20 -11.39 3.55
N THR A 350 38.23 -12.35 2.62
CA THR A 350 39.17 -12.33 1.50
C THR A 350 38.66 -11.47 0.35
N ARG A 351 39.57 -10.82 -0.39
CA ARG A 351 39.19 -10.08 -1.63
C ARG A 351 38.51 -10.97 -2.66
N GLN A 352 38.79 -12.28 -2.64
CA GLN A 352 38.18 -13.23 -3.56
C GLN A 352 36.67 -13.37 -3.29
N ASN A 353 36.27 -13.56 -2.02
CA ASN A 353 34.90 -13.89 -1.64
C ASN A 353 34.10 -12.72 -1.02
N VAL A 354 34.68 -11.52 -0.94
CA VAL A 354 34.02 -10.35 -0.32
C VAL A 354 32.67 -10.02 -0.96
N ALA A 355 32.53 -10.12 -2.28
CA ALA A 355 31.26 -9.88 -2.98
C ALA A 355 30.18 -10.90 -2.58
N LEU A 356 30.55 -12.16 -2.36
CA LEU A 356 29.63 -13.21 -1.89
C LEU A 356 29.21 -12.95 -0.44
N ALA A 357 30.14 -12.57 0.41
CA ALA A 357 29.88 -12.23 1.81
C ALA A 357 28.97 -11.00 1.92
N ALA A 358 29.27 -9.93 1.18
CA ALA A 358 28.44 -8.73 1.14
C ALA A 358 27.02 -9.04 0.67
N HIS A 359 26.86 -9.86 -0.38
CA HIS A 359 25.55 -10.30 -0.88
C HIS A 359 24.73 -11.03 0.19
N LEU A 360 25.34 -11.95 0.94
CA LEU A 360 24.68 -12.66 2.06
C LEU A 360 24.25 -11.71 3.17
N LEU A 361 25.12 -10.79 3.59
CA LEU A 361 24.86 -9.87 4.69
C LEU A 361 23.75 -8.86 4.34
N LEU A 362 23.77 -8.30 3.14
CA LEU A 362 22.80 -7.31 2.67
C LEU A 362 21.40 -7.90 2.49
N ALA A 363 21.28 -9.16 2.06
CA ALA A 363 19.99 -9.77 1.75
C ALA A 363 18.99 -9.76 2.92
N GLY A 364 19.48 -9.85 4.16
CA GLY A 364 18.64 -9.82 5.36
C GLY A 364 18.55 -8.47 6.08
N VAL A 365 19.41 -7.51 5.74
CA VAL A 365 19.53 -6.23 6.48
C VAL A 365 19.20 -5.01 5.62
N ALA A 366 19.63 -4.99 4.36
CA ALA A 366 19.45 -3.90 3.42
C ALA A 366 19.25 -4.43 1.99
N PRO A 367 18.16 -5.20 1.74
CA PRO A 367 17.90 -5.86 0.46
C PRO A 367 17.81 -4.89 -0.73
N GLU A 368 17.53 -3.61 -0.48
CA GLU A 368 17.49 -2.56 -1.49
C GLU A 368 18.82 -2.35 -2.24
N PHE A 369 19.94 -2.73 -1.62
CA PHE A 369 21.26 -2.71 -2.24
C PHE A 369 21.51 -3.88 -3.19
N LEU A 370 20.61 -4.87 -3.24
CA LEU A 370 20.74 -6.07 -4.10
C LEU A 370 19.91 -5.99 -5.39
N VAL A 371 19.07 -4.97 -5.53
CA VAL A 371 18.27 -4.76 -6.75
C VAL A 371 19.19 -4.59 -7.96
N ARG A 372 18.90 -5.30 -9.04
CA ARG A 372 19.71 -5.26 -10.27
C ARG A 372 19.39 -4.04 -11.12
N ASP A 373 20.39 -3.59 -11.88
CA ASP A 373 20.26 -2.52 -12.87
C ASP A 373 19.73 -1.18 -12.30
N VAL A 374 20.11 -0.87 -11.05
CA VAL A 374 19.81 0.44 -10.45
C VAL A 374 20.61 1.53 -11.17
N PRO A 375 19.95 2.56 -11.73
CA PRO A 375 20.64 3.61 -12.48
C PRO A 375 21.54 4.44 -11.55
N ALA A 376 22.72 4.84 -12.01
CA ALA A 376 23.67 5.65 -11.24
C ALA A 376 23.12 7.02 -10.79
N SER A 377 22.09 7.53 -11.48
CA SER A 377 21.36 8.74 -11.10
C SER A 377 20.48 8.57 -9.85
N LEU A 378 20.19 7.32 -9.44
CA LEU A 378 19.46 7.03 -8.21
C LEU A 378 20.45 6.98 -7.04
N VAL A 379 20.56 8.09 -6.32
CA VAL A 379 21.53 8.27 -5.24
C VAL A 379 20.86 8.33 -3.86
N LEU A 380 21.60 7.90 -2.84
CA LEU A 380 21.11 7.83 -1.46
C LEU A 380 20.68 9.21 -0.93
N GLY A 381 19.65 9.22 -0.09
CA GLY A 381 19.16 10.44 0.59
C GLY A 381 18.31 11.35 -0.29
N THR A 382 17.89 10.86 -1.45
CA THR A 382 16.90 11.51 -2.31
C THR A 382 15.50 10.89 -2.13
N PRO A 383 14.41 11.61 -2.46
CA PRO A 383 13.07 11.03 -2.44
C PRO A 383 12.88 9.79 -3.31
N GLN A 384 13.60 9.70 -4.43
CA GLN A 384 13.56 8.53 -5.31
C GLN A 384 14.18 7.29 -4.64
N TRP A 385 15.21 7.48 -3.81
CA TRP A 385 15.78 6.41 -2.99
C TRP A 385 14.78 5.91 -1.94
N VAL A 386 14.04 6.81 -1.29
CA VAL A 386 12.98 6.46 -0.33
C VAL A 386 11.92 5.56 -0.98
N ASP A 387 11.48 5.91 -2.20
CA ASP A 387 10.49 5.11 -2.92
C ASP A 387 11.03 3.73 -3.36
N LEU A 388 12.32 3.64 -3.72
CA LEU A 388 12.97 2.34 -3.97
C LEU A 388 12.93 1.47 -2.71
N CYS A 389 13.40 1.98 -1.56
CA CYS A 389 13.45 1.19 -0.33
C CYS A 389 12.06 0.74 0.11
N ARG A 390 11.03 1.61 -0.01
CA ARG A 390 9.63 1.24 0.21
C ARG A 390 9.20 0.10 -0.72
N ALA A 391 9.47 0.24 -2.02
CA ALA A 391 9.09 -0.74 -3.02
C ALA A 391 9.73 -2.10 -2.76
N VAL A 392 11.02 -2.11 -2.41
CA VAL A 392 11.74 -3.32 -1.99
C VAL A 392 11.10 -3.92 -0.74
N GLY A 393 10.76 -3.11 0.26
CA GLY A 393 10.07 -3.57 1.46
C GLY A 393 8.74 -4.27 1.16
N VAL A 394 7.93 -3.72 0.26
CA VAL A 394 6.65 -4.33 -0.18
C VAL A 394 6.88 -5.65 -0.90
N VAL A 395 7.88 -5.72 -1.78
CA VAL A 395 8.20 -6.95 -2.52
C VAL A 395 8.78 -8.02 -1.60
N GLU A 396 9.65 -7.66 -0.66
CA GLU A 396 10.23 -8.60 0.32
C GLU A 396 9.18 -9.17 1.27
N ILE A 397 8.15 -8.40 1.63
CA ILE A 397 7.02 -8.94 2.41
C ILE A 397 6.19 -9.94 1.59
N ASN A 398 6.00 -9.69 0.29
CA ASN A 398 5.19 -10.56 -0.57
C ASN A 398 5.93 -11.80 -1.07
N ALA A 399 7.19 -11.63 -1.49
CA ALA A 399 8.04 -12.64 -2.07
C ALA A 399 9.47 -12.52 -1.50
N PRO A 400 9.72 -13.02 -0.27
CA PRO A 400 11.00 -12.88 0.42
C PRO A 400 12.22 -13.35 -0.40
N GLY A 401 13.23 -12.49 -0.50
CA GLY A 401 14.47 -12.69 -1.24
C GLY A 401 14.44 -12.20 -2.68
N SER A 402 13.30 -11.74 -3.20
CA SER A 402 13.18 -11.33 -4.60
C SER A 402 14.06 -10.15 -4.99
N SER A 403 14.45 -9.30 -4.02
CA SER A 403 15.40 -8.20 -4.24
C SER A 403 16.71 -8.65 -4.89
N ARG A 404 17.18 -9.86 -4.58
CA ARG A 404 18.41 -10.48 -5.11
C ARG A 404 18.41 -10.68 -6.63
N THR A 405 17.21 -10.80 -7.21
CA THR A 405 17.02 -11.24 -8.60
C THR A 405 16.20 -10.26 -9.44
N ILE A 406 15.43 -9.37 -8.80
CA ILE A 406 14.59 -8.40 -9.48
C ILE A 406 15.42 -7.23 -10.04
N THR A 407 15.04 -6.73 -11.21
CA THR A 407 15.61 -5.51 -11.79
C THR A 407 14.83 -4.29 -11.32
N TYR A 408 15.47 -3.12 -11.36
CA TYR A 408 14.84 -1.84 -11.02
C TYR A 408 13.56 -1.59 -11.83
N LEU A 409 13.59 -1.87 -13.15
CA LEU A 409 12.43 -1.68 -14.03
C LEU A 409 11.26 -2.61 -13.62
N ARG A 410 11.54 -3.87 -13.29
CA ARG A 410 10.49 -4.80 -12.85
C ARG A 410 9.92 -4.40 -11.49
N LEU A 411 10.77 -3.93 -10.58
CA LEU A 411 10.32 -3.41 -9.28
C LEU A 411 9.35 -2.24 -9.44
N GLN A 412 9.66 -1.26 -10.31
CA GLN A 412 8.77 -0.14 -10.60
C GLN A 412 7.41 -0.58 -11.17
N GLN A 413 7.36 -1.67 -11.96
CA GLN A 413 6.10 -2.22 -12.46
C GLN A 413 5.23 -2.81 -11.33
N LEU A 414 5.84 -3.53 -10.39
CA LEU A 414 5.13 -4.15 -9.27
C LEU A 414 4.52 -3.12 -8.32
N THR A 415 5.18 -1.97 -8.15
CA THR A 415 4.75 -0.91 -7.25
C THR A 415 4.12 0.28 -7.97
N LYS A 416 3.62 0.05 -9.18
CA LYS A 416 2.94 1.09 -9.97
C LYS A 416 1.58 1.47 -9.38
N TYR A 417 0.86 0.48 -8.84
CA TYR A 417 -0.49 0.63 -8.29
C TYR A 417 -0.38 0.64 -6.78
N ASP A 418 -0.58 1.79 -6.12
CA ASP A 418 -0.31 1.92 -4.68
C ASP A 418 -1.55 2.15 -3.81
N SER A 419 -2.72 2.25 -4.44
CA SER A 419 -3.97 2.64 -3.77
C SER A 419 -5.20 1.89 -4.29
N VAL A 420 -5.05 0.65 -4.75
CA VAL A 420 -6.20 -0.12 -5.27
C VAL A 420 -6.95 -0.91 -4.19
N SER A 421 -6.36 -1.11 -3.01
CA SER A 421 -7.01 -1.78 -1.88
C SER A 421 -6.54 -1.22 -0.53
N GLU A 422 -7.35 -1.37 0.51
CA GLU A 422 -6.98 -0.95 1.87
C GLU A 422 -5.77 -1.74 2.44
N PRO A 423 -5.68 -3.08 2.28
CA PRO A 423 -4.48 -3.83 2.70
C PRO A 423 -3.19 -3.31 2.04
N GLN A 424 -3.26 -2.92 0.77
CA GLN A 424 -2.11 -2.35 0.07
C GLN A 424 -1.72 -0.98 0.60
N LYS A 425 -2.69 -0.10 0.87
CA LYS A 425 -2.41 1.21 1.47
C LYS A 425 -1.72 1.06 2.83
N THR A 426 -2.21 0.15 3.67
CA THR A 426 -1.61 -0.18 4.97
C THR A 426 -0.18 -0.70 4.81
N LEU A 427 0.05 -1.63 3.89
CA LEU A 427 1.38 -2.20 3.64
C LEU A 427 2.37 -1.13 3.16
N ASN A 428 1.96 -0.32 2.18
CA ASN A 428 2.75 0.79 1.65
C ASN A 428 3.07 1.84 2.73
N ALA A 429 2.10 2.14 3.59
CA ALA A 429 2.27 3.08 4.69
C ALA A 429 3.34 2.62 5.68
N LEU A 430 3.33 1.35 6.06
CA LEU A 430 4.31 0.75 6.95
C LEU A 430 5.69 0.63 6.30
N ALA A 431 5.75 0.20 5.04
CA ALA A 431 7.00 0.05 4.29
C ALA A 431 7.73 1.38 4.03
N ALA A 432 7.02 2.52 4.13
CA ALA A 432 7.60 3.85 3.93
C ALA A 432 8.21 4.47 5.20
N VAL A 433 7.90 3.96 6.41
CA VAL A 433 8.33 4.55 7.69
C VAL A 433 9.85 4.62 7.80
N ASP A 434 10.50 3.46 7.69
CA ASP A 434 11.93 3.31 7.84
C ASP A 434 12.74 4.09 6.80
N PRO A 435 12.42 3.98 5.49
CA PRO A 435 13.06 4.77 4.46
C PRO A 435 13.01 6.29 4.70
N VAL A 436 11.92 6.81 5.28
CA VAL A 436 11.80 8.25 5.60
C VAL A 436 12.69 8.64 6.79
N ILE A 437 12.82 7.77 7.80
CA ILE A 437 13.76 7.99 8.92
C ILE A 437 15.20 7.93 8.41
N ASP A 438 15.54 6.95 7.57
CA ASP A 438 16.89 6.80 7.00
C ASP A 438 17.25 7.97 6.08
N TRP A 439 16.29 8.49 5.34
CA TRP A 439 16.45 9.73 4.59
C TRP A 439 16.75 10.92 5.51
N ALA A 440 16.09 11.01 6.66
CA ALA A 440 16.34 12.08 7.63
C ALA A 440 17.71 11.94 8.33
N LEU A 441 18.17 10.72 8.61
CA LEU A 441 19.52 10.45 9.10
C LEU A 441 20.59 10.85 8.07
N LEU A 442 20.42 10.45 6.81
CA LEU A 442 21.32 10.82 5.71
C LEU A 442 21.42 12.34 5.53
N ASN A 443 20.30 13.06 5.68
CA ASN A 443 20.24 14.52 5.57
C ASN A 443 20.49 15.26 6.89
N ARG A 444 20.93 14.56 7.96
CA ARG A 444 21.24 15.13 9.28
C ARG A 444 20.08 15.92 9.92
N ILE A 445 18.84 15.57 9.56
CA ILE A 445 17.62 16.16 10.12
C ILE A 445 17.34 15.57 11.51
N VAL A 446 17.69 14.30 11.70
CA VAL A 446 17.66 13.59 12.98
C VAL A 446 18.97 12.81 13.16
N THR A 447 19.28 12.46 14.40
CA THR A 447 20.44 11.65 14.80
C THR A 447 20.03 10.25 15.23
N LEU A 448 20.98 9.32 15.25
CA LEU A 448 20.72 7.96 15.76
C LEU A 448 20.28 7.96 17.24
N ASP A 449 20.82 8.89 18.04
CA ASP A 449 20.45 9.03 19.45
C ASP A 449 19.01 9.55 19.61
N GLU A 450 18.56 10.50 18.79
CA GLU A 450 17.17 10.95 18.76
C GLU A 450 16.20 9.85 18.32
N VAL A 451 16.56 9.07 17.29
CA VAL A 451 15.77 7.92 16.83
C VAL A 451 15.67 6.85 17.92
N LYS A 452 16.77 6.61 18.65
CA LYS A 452 16.82 5.67 19.77
C LYS A 452 16.02 6.16 20.98
N ALA A 453 16.02 7.47 21.25
CA ALA A 453 15.26 8.08 22.33
C ALA A 453 13.75 8.05 22.06
N SER A 454 13.32 8.39 20.85
CA SER A 454 11.92 8.30 20.43
C SER A 454 11.80 8.19 18.91
N THR A 455 11.52 6.99 18.41
CA THR A 455 11.39 6.76 16.98
C THR A 455 10.16 7.47 16.39
N LEU A 456 9.08 7.61 17.17
CA LEU A 456 7.88 8.34 16.75
C LEU A 456 8.19 9.83 16.53
N GLN A 457 8.88 10.46 17.47
CA GLN A 457 9.24 11.87 17.37
C GLN A 457 10.23 12.10 16.21
N ALA A 458 11.23 11.23 16.06
CA ALA A 458 12.14 11.29 14.93
C ALA A 458 11.41 11.13 13.58
N LEU A 459 10.42 10.25 13.50
CA LEU A 459 9.57 10.07 12.31
C LEU A 459 8.72 11.31 12.03
N GLU A 460 8.12 11.94 13.04
CA GLU A 460 7.36 13.20 12.87
C GLU A 460 8.25 14.33 12.34
N THR A 461 9.46 14.49 12.89
CA THR A 461 10.45 15.46 12.42
C THR A 461 10.87 15.16 10.98
N ALA A 462 11.18 13.89 10.68
CA ALA A 462 11.52 13.44 9.34
C ALA A 462 10.39 13.74 8.35
N LEU A 463 9.13 13.43 8.70
CA LEU A 463 7.96 13.68 7.86
C LEU A 463 7.71 15.18 7.64
N ALA A 464 7.90 16.01 8.66
CA ALA A 464 7.74 17.46 8.51
C ALA A 464 8.76 18.02 7.52
N ALA A 465 10.03 17.64 7.66
CA ALA A 465 11.10 18.04 6.76
C ALA A 465 10.89 17.52 5.33
N TYR A 466 10.54 16.24 5.20
CA TYR A 466 10.30 15.58 3.92
C TYR A 466 9.10 16.19 3.19
N ASN A 467 7.96 16.41 3.89
CA ASN A 467 6.78 17.07 3.32
C ASN A 467 7.09 18.48 2.85
N ARG A 468 7.84 19.27 3.64
CA ARG A 468 8.22 20.64 3.27
C ARG A 468 8.98 20.68 1.95
N TYR A 469 9.98 19.81 1.79
CA TYR A 469 10.77 19.72 0.54
C TYR A 469 9.90 19.28 -0.64
N SER A 470 9.04 18.29 -0.42
CA SER A 470 8.13 17.75 -1.42
C SER A 470 7.10 18.76 -1.92
N GLN A 471 6.44 19.46 -0.98
CA GLN A 471 5.43 20.46 -1.27
C GLN A 471 6.03 21.65 -2.00
N GLN A 472 7.20 22.13 -1.59
CA GLN A 472 7.85 23.27 -2.23
C GLN A 472 8.23 22.97 -3.68
N ALA A 473 8.72 21.76 -3.99
CA ALA A 473 8.97 21.35 -5.38
C ALA A 473 7.66 21.23 -6.19
N ALA A 474 6.61 20.63 -5.63
CA ALA A 474 5.33 20.47 -6.30
C ALA A 474 4.60 21.82 -6.54
N GLU A 475 4.65 22.73 -5.58
CA GLU A 475 4.10 24.08 -5.67
C GLU A 475 4.86 24.92 -6.69
N THR A 476 6.19 24.81 -6.72
CA THR A 476 7.03 25.44 -7.76
C THR A 476 6.61 24.97 -9.15
N ALA A 477 6.49 23.65 -9.35
CA ALA A 477 6.05 23.08 -10.62
C ALA A 477 4.65 23.57 -11.02
N ARG A 478 3.71 23.61 -10.07
CA ARG A 478 2.34 24.10 -10.31
C ARG A 478 2.32 25.58 -10.66
N ALA A 479 3.01 26.42 -9.88
CA ALA A 479 3.07 27.86 -10.07
C ALA A 479 3.65 28.22 -11.45
N LEU A 480 4.70 27.51 -11.89
CA LEU A 480 5.27 27.69 -13.23
C LEU A 480 4.36 27.14 -14.34
N SER A 481 3.48 26.18 -14.05
CA SER A 481 2.53 25.63 -15.03
C SER A 481 1.31 26.51 -15.29
N VAL A 482 1.02 27.47 -14.41
CA VAL A 482 -0.14 28.36 -14.53
C VAL A 482 0.22 29.54 -15.44
N PRO A 483 -0.52 29.80 -16.54
CA PRO A 483 -0.24 30.94 -17.41
C PRO A 483 -0.52 32.27 -16.69
N LEU A 484 0.20 33.32 -17.07
CA LEU A 484 -0.06 34.66 -16.56
C LEU A 484 -1.42 35.17 -17.07
N PRO A 485 -2.20 35.90 -16.24
CA PRO A 485 -3.48 36.46 -16.66
C PRO A 485 -3.31 37.39 -17.86
N THR A 486 -4.12 37.23 -18.91
CA THR A 486 -4.17 38.17 -20.04
C THR A 486 -5.33 39.16 -19.88
N ARG A 487 -5.18 40.37 -20.41
CA ARG A 487 -6.27 41.37 -20.40
C ARG A 487 -7.54 40.83 -21.07
N LYS A 488 -7.37 39.99 -22.10
CA LYS A 488 -8.47 39.28 -22.77
C LYS A 488 -9.20 38.31 -21.86
N ALA A 489 -8.47 37.45 -21.14
CA ALA A 489 -9.07 36.52 -20.18
C ALA A 489 -9.79 37.26 -19.04
N VAL A 490 -9.21 38.37 -18.56
CA VAL A 490 -9.83 39.24 -17.56
C VAL A 490 -11.14 39.85 -18.09
N ALA A 491 -11.12 40.43 -19.29
CA ALA A 491 -12.32 40.99 -19.91
C ALA A 491 -13.42 39.92 -20.09
N ARG A 492 -13.05 38.73 -20.55
CA ARG A 492 -13.97 37.58 -20.67
C ARG A 492 -14.59 37.19 -19.32
N SER A 493 -13.80 37.11 -18.24
CA SER A 493 -14.30 36.77 -16.91
C SER A 493 -15.28 37.80 -16.34
N ILE A 494 -15.06 39.10 -16.62
CA ILE A 494 -15.98 40.18 -16.24
C ILE A 494 -17.30 40.02 -17.00
N LEU A 495 -17.23 39.66 -18.28
CA LEU A 495 -18.41 39.46 -19.12
C LEU A 495 -19.21 38.22 -18.76
N GLU A 496 -18.58 37.11 -18.35
CA GLU A 496 -19.30 35.92 -17.84
C GLU A 496 -20.18 36.26 -16.63
N PHE A 497 -19.74 37.21 -15.79
CA PHE A 497 -20.53 37.71 -14.65
C PHE A 497 -21.57 38.77 -15.06
N ALA A 498 -21.25 39.62 -16.04
CA ALA A 498 -22.11 40.70 -16.50
C ALA A 498 -23.24 40.22 -17.44
N ALA A 499 -23.00 39.15 -18.21
CA ALA A 499 -23.92 38.51 -19.16
C ALA A 499 -23.93 36.97 -18.96
N PRO A 500 -24.50 36.48 -17.83
CA PRO A 500 -24.54 35.04 -17.55
C PRO A 500 -25.38 34.30 -18.60
N GLY A 501 -24.83 33.21 -19.14
CA GLY A 501 -25.49 32.38 -20.15
C GLY A 501 -25.32 32.86 -21.60
N CYS A 502 -24.51 33.89 -21.85
CA CYS A 502 -24.14 34.28 -23.22
C CYS A 502 -23.18 33.25 -23.84
N ASP A 503 -23.57 32.67 -24.97
CA ASP A 503 -22.81 31.65 -25.72
C ASP A 503 -21.89 32.25 -26.80
N PHE A 504 -21.98 33.56 -27.06
CA PHE A 504 -21.24 34.26 -28.13
C PHE A 504 -20.25 35.32 -27.62
N LEU A 505 -19.77 35.24 -26.38
CA LEU A 505 -18.86 36.24 -25.78
C LEU A 505 -17.62 36.53 -26.64
N ASP A 506 -17.03 35.49 -27.22
CA ASP A 506 -15.81 35.55 -28.04
C ASP A 506 -16.10 35.64 -29.55
N GLU A 507 -17.36 35.58 -29.97
CA GLU A 507 -17.73 35.60 -31.39
C GLU A 507 -17.80 37.01 -31.96
N ASP A 508 -17.23 37.23 -33.13
CA ASP A 508 -17.28 38.52 -33.84
C ASP A 508 -18.68 38.75 -34.46
N VAL A 509 -19.66 39.09 -33.63
CA VAL A 509 -21.08 39.26 -34.03
C VAL A 509 -21.65 40.66 -33.74
N LEU A 510 -20.92 41.54 -33.06
CA LEU A 510 -21.35 42.90 -32.76
C LEU A 510 -20.84 43.90 -33.79
N TYR A 511 -21.73 44.82 -34.16
CA TYR A 511 -21.49 45.88 -35.13
C TYR A 511 -21.86 47.24 -34.53
N GLN A 512 -21.18 48.29 -34.94
CA GLN A 512 -21.45 49.65 -34.47
C GLN A 512 -22.81 50.17 -35.00
N LYS A 513 -23.61 50.82 -34.14
CA LYS A 513 -24.96 51.35 -34.43
C LYS A 513 -24.95 52.56 -35.37
N SER A 514 -23.96 53.43 -35.22
CA SER A 514 -23.84 54.71 -35.92
C SER A 514 -22.55 54.74 -36.74
N ASN A 515 -22.69 54.83 -38.06
CA ASN A 515 -21.58 54.90 -39.00
C ASN A 515 -20.86 56.26 -38.89
N PHE A 516 -19.66 56.33 -38.28
CA PHE A 516 -18.77 57.47 -38.48
C PHE A 516 -17.26 57.15 -38.36
N SER A 517 -16.51 57.59 -39.39
CA SER A 517 -15.04 57.80 -39.53
C SER A 517 -14.04 56.63 -39.68
N PHE A 518 -14.43 55.35 -39.54
CA PHE A 518 -13.51 54.21 -39.74
C PHE A 518 -13.90 53.22 -40.85
N GLN A 519 -14.97 53.48 -41.60
CA GLN A 519 -15.23 52.78 -42.86
C GLN A 519 -14.57 53.57 -43.99
N ASP A 520 -13.48 53.05 -44.54
CA ASP A 520 -13.19 53.34 -45.94
C ASP A 520 -14.42 52.93 -46.76
N VAL A 521 -14.80 53.75 -47.73
CA VAL A 521 -16.00 53.59 -48.56
C VAL A 521 -16.05 52.22 -49.28
N ASN A 522 -14.95 51.46 -49.26
CA ASN A 522 -14.78 50.14 -49.87
C ASN A 522 -14.46 48.99 -48.87
N ALA A 523 -14.58 49.18 -47.54
CA ALA A 523 -14.26 48.14 -46.54
C ALA A 523 -15.51 47.53 -45.89
N GLU A 524 -15.52 46.21 -45.70
CA GLU A 524 -16.62 45.50 -45.02
C GLU A 524 -16.81 45.96 -43.55
N PRO A 525 -18.05 45.93 -43.00
CA PRO A 525 -18.30 46.27 -41.60
C PRO A 525 -17.49 45.40 -40.65
N LEU A 526 -16.71 46.01 -39.76
CA LEU A 526 -15.92 45.28 -38.76
C LEU A 526 -16.85 44.67 -37.70
N ALA A 527 -17.01 43.36 -37.73
CA ALA A 527 -17.62 42.62 -36.64
C ALA A 527 -16.60 42.42 -35.51
N MET A 528 -17.05 42.57 -34.26
CA MET A 528 -16.23 42.45 -33.05
C MET A 528 -16.94 41.59 -32.01
N SER A 529 -16.17 40.93 -31.15
CA SER A 529 -16.67 40.21 -29.99
C SER A 529 -16.97 41.11 -28.79
N LEU A 530 -17.83 40.63 -27.87
CA LEU A 530 -18.09 41.32 -26.60
C LEU A 530 -16.79 41.49 -25.81
N VAL A 531 -15.93 40.46 -25.82
CA VAL A 531 -14.63 40.46 -25.15
C VAL A 531 -13.72 41.56 -25.69
N ASP A 532 -13.52 41.63 -26.99
CA ASP A 532 -12.62 42.63 -27.58
C ASP A 532 -13.17 44.06 -27.40
N LEU A 533 -14.49 44.26 -27.49
CA LEU A 533 -15.12 45.56 -27.22
C LEU A 533 -15.03 45.96 -25.75
N HIS A 534 -15.08 44.99 -24.83
CA HIS A 534 -14.88 45.28 -23.42
C HIS A 534 -13.41 45.61 -23.11
N MET A 535 -12.46 44.91 -23.72
CA MET A 535 -11.03 45.19 -23.62
C MET A 535 -10.69 46.61 -24.06
N SER A 536 -11.27 47.10 -25.16
CA SER A 536 -11.05 48.47 -25.64
C SER A 536 -11.95 49.52 -24.97
N ASN A 537 -12.74 49.11 -23.96
CA ASN A 537 -13.73 49.92 -23.25
C ASN A 537 -14.88 50.48 -24.12
N ASP A 538 -15.00 50.02 -25.36
CA ASP A 538 -16.03 50.43 -26.32
C ASP A 538 -17.38 49.80 -26.04
N LEU A 539 -17.44 48.65 -25.37
CA LEU A 539 -18.70 48.00 -25.01
C LEU A 539 -19.55 48.85 -24.05
N ALA A 540 -18.90 49.61 -23.17
CA ALA A 540 -19.56 50.46 -22.17
C ALA A 540 -20.27 51.67 -22.80
N THR A 541 -19.85 52.10 -24.00
CA THR A 541 -20.46 53.22 -24.74
C THR A 541 -21.91 52.92 -25.12
N GLY A 542 -22.22 51.63 -25.36
CA GLY A 542 -23.54 51.22 -25.81
C GLY A 542 -23.77 51.26 -27.32
N ASP A 543 -22.73 51.63 -28.07
CA ASP A 543 -22.77 51.89 -29.51
C ASP A 543 -22.57 50.64 -30.37
N TRP A 544 -22.40 49.46 -29.75
CA TRP A 544 -22.19 48.19 -30.44
C TRP A 544 -23.31 47.21 -30.14
N ASP A 545 -23.85 46.55 -31.15
CA ASP A 545 -24.99 45.63 -31.01
C ASP A 545 -25.06 44.53 -32.06
N LEU A 546 -25.96 43.58 -31.84
CA LEU A 546 -26.29 42.54 -32.81
C LEU A 546 -27.07 43.14 -34.01
N LYS A 547 -26.67 42.79 -35.23
CA LYS A 547 -27.26 43.38 -36.47
C LYS A 547 -28.63 42.80 -36.85
N ARG A 548 -28.93 41.56 -36.45
CA ARG A 548 -30.13 40.80 -36.86
C ARG A 548 -30.81 40.07 -35.68
N ALA A 549 -30.68 40.60 -34.47
CA ALA A 549 -31.29 40.06 -33.25
C ALA A 549 -31.64 41.18 -32.27
N ASP A 550 -32.33 40.85 -31.17
CA ASP A 550 -32.60 41.79 -30.08
C ASP A 550 -31.29 42.34 -29.48
N SER A 551 -31.32 43.57 -28.97
CA SER A 551 -30.11 44.23 -28.45
C SER A 551 -29.45 43.39 -27.35
N VAL A 552 -28.13 43.26 -27.39
CA VAL A 552 -27.36 42.55 -26.35
C VAL A 552 -27.59 43.18 -24.97
N PHE A 553 -27.86 44.49 -24.92
CA PHE A 553 -28.17 45.20 -23.68
C PHE A 553 -29.60 44.96 -23.17
N THR A 554 -30.51 44.52 -24.04
CA THR A 554 -31.85 44.06 -23.63
C THR A 554 -31.85 42.59 -23.25
N GLN A 555 -31.09 41.75 -23.96
CA GLN A 555 -30.92 40.33 -23.64
C GLN A 555 -30.22 40.16 -22.27
N PHE A 556 -29.24 41.03 -21.97
CA PHE A 556 -28.52 41.05 -20.70
C PHE A 556 -28.66 42.42 -20.02
N ALA A 557 -29.81 42.65 -19.37
CA ALA A 557 -30.16 43.94 -18.76
C ALA A 557 -29.16 44.45 -17.71
N GLN A 558 -28.37 43.56 -17.10
CA GLN A 558 -27.35 43.90 -16.09
C GLN A 558 -25.94 44.08 -16.68
N LEU A 559 -25.77 43.92 -18.01
CA LEU A 559 -24.46 43.99 -18.66
C LEU A 559 -23.78 45.33 -18.33
N ARG A 560 -24.41 46.46 -18.66
CA ARG A 560 -23.81 47.79 -18.45
C ARG A 560 -23.54 48.14 -17.00
N SER A 561 -24.44 47.79 -16.08
CA SER A 561 -24.30 48.10 -14.66
C SER A 561 -23.18 47.31 -13.97
N ARG A 562 -22.76 46.19 -14.57
CA ARG A 562 -21.72 45.29 -14.03
C ARG A 562 -20.39 45.36 -14.76
N LEU A 563 -20.28 46.13 -15.85
CA LEU A 563 -18.98 46.33 -16.52
C LEU A 563 -18.05 47.13 -15.61
N VAL A 564 -16.84 46.60 -15.42
CA VAL A 564 -15.72 47.28 -14.78
C VAL A 564 -14.58 47.31 -15.79
N SER A 565 -13.81 48.40 -15.88
CA SER A 565 -12.67 48.46 -16.79
C SER A 565 -11.72 47.28 -16.56
N PRO A 566 -11.35 46.52 -17.61
CA PRO A 566 -10.47 45.36 -17.47
C PRO A 566 -9.03 45.76 -17.12
N ASP A 567 -8.62 47.01 -17.30
CA ASP A 567 -7.23 47.48 -17.17
C ASP A 567 -6.72 47.37 -15.73
N GLY A 568 -7.45 47.97 -14.77
CA GLY A 568 -7.08 47.94 -13.35
C GLY A 568 -7.15 46.52 -12.77
N VAL A 569 -8.14 45.74 -13.22
CA VAL A 569 -8.30 44.34 -12.81
C VAL A 569 -7.17 43.48 -13.38
N PHE A 570 -6.76 43.72 -14.62
CA PHE A 570 -5.63 43.07 -15.25
C PHE A 570 -4.34 43.32 -14.47
N HIS A 571 -3.97 44.57 -14.21
CA HIS A 571 -2.73 44.85 -13.49
C HIS A 571 -2.73 44.25 -12.08
N LEU A 572 -3.87 44.24 -11.38
CA LEU A 572 -3.99 43.62 -10.07
C LEU A 572 -3.80 42.10 -10.13
N GLN A 573 -4.49 41.42 -11.05
CA GLN A 573 -4.37 39.96 -11.21
C GLN A 573 -2.99 39.55 -11.72
N PHE A 574 -2.45 40.29 -12.70
CA PHE A 574 -1.13 40.07 -13.27
C PHE A 574 -0.04 40.26 -12.22
N ASN A 575 -0.04 41.36 -11.45
CA ASN A 575 0.95 41.59 -10.40
C ASN A 575 0.96 40.47 -9.36
N ARG A 576 -0.23 40.03 -8.93
CA ARG A 576 -0.36 38.92 -7.98
C ARG A 576 0.21 37.62 -8.54
N ALA A 577 -0.08 37.30 -9.81
CA ALA A 577 0.45 36.11 -10.47
C ALA A 577 1.96 36.19 -10.73
N TYR A 578 2.47 37.37 -11.11
CA TYR A 578 3.88 37.62 -11.40
C TYR A 578 4.77 37.38 -10.18
N VAL A 579 4.37 37.85 -8.99
CA VAL A 579 5.13 37.60 -7.75
C VAL A 579 5.30 36.10 -7.51
N SER A 580 4.21 35.32 -7.57
CA SER A 580 4.28 33.87 -7.41
C SER A 580 5.12 33.18 -8.49
N HIS A 581 5.04 33.66 -9.74
CA HIS A 581 5.84 33.12 -10.83
C HIS A 581 7.35 33.42 -10.65
N ALA A 582 7.70 34.64 -10.21
CA ALA A 582 9.08 35.03 -9.93
C ALA A 582 9.68 34.24 -8.76
N GLU A 583 8.91 34.05 -7.68
CA GLU A 583 9.33 33.21 -6.54
C GLU A 583 9.52 31.74 -6.94
N ALA A 584 8.62 31.21 -7.78
CA ALA A 584 8.74 29.85 -8.30
C ALA A 584 9.97 29.71 -9.22
N MET A 585 10.26 30.70 -10.06
CA MET A 585 11.47 30.71 -10.90
C MET A 585 12.75 30.74 -10.05
N ALA A 586 12.79 31.57 -9.00
CA ALA A 586 13.88 31.58 -8.03
C ALA A 586 14.06 30.22 -7.36
N THR A 587 12.95 29.61 -6.94
CA THR A 587 12.97 28.28 -6.33
C THR A 587 13.46 27.21 -7.30
N GLN A 588 13.06 27.25 -8.57
CA GLN A 588 13.52 26.32 -9.60
C GLN A 588 15.04 26.41 -9.84
N VAL A 589 15.58 27.64 -9.94
CA VAL A 589 17.04 27.83 -10.09
C VAL A 589 17.78 27.33 -8.84
N LYS A 590 17.26 27.61 -7.64
CA LYS A 590 17.83 27.08 -6.38
C LYS A 590 17.82 25.55 -6.33
N LEU A 591 16.70 24.92 -6.70
CA LEU A 591 16.58 23.46 -6.78
C LEU A 591 17.59 22.89 -7.78
N THR A 592 17.74 23.51 -8.94
CA THR A 592 18.68 23.10 -10.00
C THR A 592 20.13 23.19 -9.54
N LEU A 593 20.52 24.27 -8.86
CA LEU A 593 21.87 24.44 -8.33
C LEU A 593 22.15 23.51 -7.14
N SER A 594 21.15 23.27 -6.31
CA SER A 594 21.27 22.41 -5.13
C SER A 594 21.29 20.93 -5.50
N SER A 595 20.71 20.52 -6.64
CA SER A 595 20.72 19.14 -7.12
C SER A 595 21.95 18.75 -7.94
N LEU A 596 22.87 19.69 -8.19
CA LEU A 596 24.16 19.39 -8.81
C LEU A 596 24.94 18.35 -7.98
N PRO A 597 25.74 17.48 -8.63
CA PRO A 597 26.65 16.60 -7.93
C PRO A 597 27.48 17.36 -6.90
N LEU A 598 27.72 16.76 -5.72
CA LEU A 598 28.35 17.42 -4.57
C LEU A 598 29.64 18.19 -4.93
N LEU A 599 30.48 17.60 -5.77
CA LEU A 599 31.74 18.19 -6.20
C LEU A 599 31.52 19.46 -7.03
N ASP A 600 30.60 19.41 -7.99
CA ASP A 600 30.25 20.55 -8.84
C ASP A 600 29.52 21.64 -8.08
N ARG A 601 28.60 21.25 -7.20
CA ARG A 601 27.92 22.16 -6.26
C ARG A 601 28.94 22.90 -5.39
N THR A 602 29.94 22.19 -4.86
CA THR A 602 30.99 22.78 -4.03
C THR A 602 31.85 23.76 -4.83
N ARG A 603 32.32 23.36 -6.01
CA ARG A 603 33.11 24.21 -6.92
C ARG A 603 32.35 25.49 -7.26
N LEU A 604 31.08 25.37 -7.64
CA LEU A 604 30.27 26.47 -8.14
C LEU A 604 29.80 27.42 -7.04
N LEU A 605 29.37 26.91 -5.87
CA LEU A 605 28.79 27.73 -4.81
C LEU A 605 29.82 28.36 -3.86
N LYS A 606 31.03 27.76 -3.73
CA LYS A 606 32.12 28.31 -2.90
C LYS A 606 33.17 29.06 -3.72
N GLY A 607 33.42 28.64 -4.95
CA GLY A 607 34.46 29.22 -5.79
C GLY A 607 34.16 30.66 -6.24
N LYS A 608 35.17 31.29 -6.84
CA LYS A 608 35.01 32.58 -7.50
C LYS A 608 34.41 32.32 -8.88
N VAL A 609 33.23 32.87 -9.15
CA VAL A 609 32.47 32.57 -10.37
C VAL A 609 32.54 33.74 -11.33
N SER A 610 33.08 33.52 -12.52
CA SER A 610 32.95 34.42 -13.66
C SER A 610 31.76 33.97 -14.51
N CYS A 611 30.78 34.84 -14.67
CA CYS A 611 29.58 34.58 -15.46
C CYS A 611 29.81 35.08 -16.90
N PHE A 612 29.38 34.31 -17.89
CA PHE A 612 29.46 34.65 -19.31
C PHE A 612 28.12 34.45 -19.99
N THR A 613 27.89 35.22 -21.05
CA THR A 613 26.71 35.14 -21.91
C THR A 613 27.13 34.86 -23.34
N LEU A 614 26.26 34.20 -24.11
CA LEU A 614 26.49 33.87 -25.51
C LEU A 614 25.54 34.66 -26.40
N ARG A 615 26.00 35.05 -27.60
CA ARG A 615 25.21 35.76 -28.60
C ARG A 615 25.70 35.46 -30.03
N PRO A 616 24.85 35.62 -31.06
CA PRO A 616 25.35 35.71 -32.43
C PRO A 616 26.15 37.00 -32.63
N SER A 617 26.94 37.04 -33.70
CA SER A 617 27.61 38.27 -34.11
C SER A 617 26.56 39.31 -34.53
N VAL A 618 26.73 40.56 -34.09
CA VAL A 618 25.92 41.72 -34.52
C VAL A 618 26.74 42.70 -35.35
N ALA A 619 27.90 42.25 -35.83
CA ALA A 619 28.79 43.02 -36.66
C ALA A 619 28.04 43.47 -37.93
N SER A 620 27.86 44.77 -38.09
CA SER A 620 27.18 45.38 -39.23
C SER A 620 28.17 46.24 -40.03
N PRO A 621 28.03 46.35 -41.37
CA PRO A 621 28.89 47.23 -42.16
C PRO A 621 28.71 48.69 -41.70
N GLY A 622 29.80 49.33 -41.27
CA GLY A 622 29.81 50.75 -40.99
C GLY A 622 29.69 51.55 -42.28
N VAL A 623 28.82 52.56 -42.31
CA VAL A 623 28.78 53.54 -43.40
C VAL A 623 30.06 54.38 -43.30
N LEU A 624 30.92 54.32 -44.32
CA LEU A 624 32.04 55.25 -44.46
C LEU A 624 31.50 56.68 -44.46
N ASP A 625 32.18 57.58 -43.74
CA ASP A 625 31.94 59.03 -43.84
C ASP A 625 31.84 59.41 -45.33
N PRO A 626 30.72 59.99 -45.80
CA PRO A 626 30.51 60.26 -47.23
C PRO A 626 31.60 61.14 -47.85
N ILE A 627 32.40 61.84 -47.04
CA ILE A 627 33.55 62.63 -47.49
C ILE A 627 34.73 61.72 -47.89
N ALA A 628 34.94 60.56 -47.26
CA ALA A 628 36.05 59.65 -47.56
C ALA A 628 35.85 58.88 -48.88
N THR A 629 34.59 58.61 -49.26
CA THR A 629 34.23 57.87 -50.49
C THR A 629 34.42 58.70 -51.77
N ILE A 630 34.49 60.04 -51.66
CA ILE A 630 34.60 60.95 -52.82
C ILE A 630 36.07 61.15 -53.24
N ILE A 631 37.04 60.91 -52.35
CA ILE A 631 38.46 61.27 -52.57
C ILE A 631 39.33 60.05 -52.97
N SER A 632 38.77 58.84 -52.97
CA SER A 632 39.53 57.60 -53.24
C SER A 632 39.45 57.18 -54.72
N PRO A 633 40.56 56.73 -55.35
CA PRO A 633 40.57 56.28 -56.75
C PRO A 633 39.66 55.05 -56.99
N PRO A 634 39.06 54.91 -58.19
CA PRO A 634 38.22 53.76 -58.50
C PRO A 634 39.07 52.48 -58.60
N GLY A 635 38.99 51.63 -57.57
CA GLY A 635 39.72 50.35 -57.51
C GLY A 635 40.12 49.90 -56.10
N GLU A 636 40.16 50.80 -55.13
CA GLU A 636 40.50 50.50 -53.73
C GLU A 636 39.28 50.62 -52.80
N LEU A 637 38.28 49.74 -52.97
CA LEU A 637 37.30 49.44 -51.93
C LEU A 637 37.60 48.03 -51.40
N ARG A 638 38.67 47.93 -50.61
CA ARG A 638 38.95 46.74 -49.81
C ARG A 638 39.09 47.19 -48.36
N ASP A 639 37.95 47.16 -47.69
CA ASP A 639 37.73 46.56 -46.37
C ASP A 639 36.45 47.20 -45.80
N LEU A 640 35.33 46.48 -45.86
CA LEU A 640 34.13 46.85 -45.13
C LEU A 640 34.49 46.84 -43.64
N ILE A 641 34.56 48.02 -43.00
CA ILE A 641 34.77 48.11 -41.56
C ILE A 641 33.46 47.66 -40.91
N PHE A 642 33.47 46.47 -40.33
CA PHE A 642 32.35 46.02 -39.51
C PHE A 642 32.43 46.68 -38.14
N LEU A 643 31.28 47.13 -37.63
CA LEU A 643 31.13 47.78 -36.35
C LEU A 643 29.98 47.12 -35.57
N GLU A 644 30.07 47.16 -34.24
CA GLU A 644 28.96 46.81 -33.35
C GLU A 644 28.78 47.86 -32.25
N ASN A 645 27.56 48.03 -31.74
CA ASN A 645 27.28 48.89 -30.59
C ASN A 645 26.70 48.08 -29.42
N GLN A 646 26.69 48.65 -28.21
CA GLN A 646 26.25 47.91 -27.02
C GLN A 646 24.74 47.59 -27.03
N LYS A 647 23.91 48.43 -27.66
CA LYS A 647 22.47 48.20 -27.79
C LYS A 647 22.18 46.91 -28.59
N ASP A 648 22.80 46.76 -29.75
CA ASP A 648 22.58 45.58 -30.62
C ASP A 648 23.16 44.32 -29.97
N LYS A 649 24.28 44.44 -29.26
CA LYS A 649 24.85 43.34 -28.47
C LYS A 649 23.89 42.87 -27.37
N ASP A 650 23.35 43.80 -26.57
CA ASP A 650 22.43 43.47 -25.49
C ASP A 650 21.13 42.85 -26.06
N ALA A 651 20.66 43.30 -27.22
CA ALA A 651 19.50 42.73 -27.90
C ALA A 651 19.73 41.29 -28.41
N ALA A 652 20.91 41.00 -28.96
CA ALA A 652 21.27 39.67 -29.45
C ALA A 652 21.72 38.70 -28.35
N THR A 653 21.98 39.18 -27.13
CA THR A 653 22.46 38.34 -26.04
C THR A 653 21.43 37.32 -25.60
N GLY A 654 21.83 36.05 -25.55
CA GLY A 654 20.99 34.95 -25.11
C GLY A 654 20.47 35.16 -23.68
N ARG A 655 19.18 34.86 -23.48
CA ARG A 655 18.44 35.09 -22.23
C ARG A 655 18.06 33.80 -21.49
N TYR A 656 18.13 32.64 -22.15
CA TYR A 656 17.64 31.37 -21.61
C TYR A 656 18.74 30.56 -20.90
N ALA A 657 20.00 30.99 -21.00
CA ALA A 657 21.11 30.33 -20.33
C ALA A 657 22.30 31.27 -20.03
N VAL A 658 23.09 30.89 -19.03
CA VAL A 658 24.32 31.57 -18.62
C VAL A 658 25.43 30.53 -18.46
N VAL A 659 26.64 30.86 -18.92
CA VAL A 659 27.84 30.07 -18.65
C VAL A 659 28.44 30.54 -17.33
N LEU A 660 28.66 29.62 -16.40
CA LEU A 660 29.18 29.89 -15.07
C LEU A 660 30.54 29.20 -14.91
N CYS A 661 31.61 29.98 -14.88
CA CYS A 661 32.96 29.44 -14.75
C CYS A 661 33.53 29.72 -13.38
N THR A 662 33.87 28.67 -12.64
CA THR A 662 34.41 28.76 -11.29
C THR A 662 35.88 28.40 -11.24
N GLU A 663 36.66 29.24 -10.57
CA GLU A 663 38.06 28.97 -10.21
C GLU A 663 38.08 28.26 -8.83
N TYR A 664 38.47 26.99 -8.81
CA TYR A 664 38.55 26.17 -7.60
C TYR A 664 39.80 25.28 -7.63
N GLU A 665 40.60 25.30 -6.55
CA GLU A 665 41.88 24.56 -6.46
C GLU A 665 42.82 24.76 -7.67
N ASN A 666 42.98 26.00 -8.11
CA ASN A 666 43.79 26.39 -9.28
C ASN A 666 43.36 25.76 -10.63
N ARG A 667 42.12 25.26 -10.73
CA ARG A 667 41.52 24.78 -11.97
C ARG A 667 40.24 25.55 -12.29
N LEU A 668 39.96 25.69 -13.59
CA LEU A 668 38.75 26.34 -14.11
C LEU A 668 37.74 25.25 -14.51
N TYR A 669 36.53 25.35 -13.98
CA TYR A 669 35.40 24.50 -14.37
C TYR A 669 34.29 25.40 -14.88
N CYS A 670 33.65 25.04 -15.99
CA CYS A 670 32.56 25.82 -16.56
C CYS A 670 31.29 24.99 -16.62
N TYR A 671 30.18 25.65 -16.30
CA TYR A 671 28.85 25.05 -16.26
C TYR A 671 27.90 25.85 -17.14
N GLU A 672 26.91 25.19 -17.71
CA GLU A 672 25.83 25.81 -18.47
C GLU A 672 24.55 25.73 -17.63
N LEU A 673 24.03 26.87 -17.21
CA LEU A 673 22.76 26.96 -16.47
C LEU A 673 21.65 27.43 -17.42
N PHE A 674 20.79 26.50 -17.84
CA PHE A 674 19.61 26.74 -18.66
C PHE A 674 18.40 27.00 -17.76
N THR A 675 18.11 28.27 -17.51
CA THR A 675 17.07 28.71 -16.56
C THR A 675 15.68 28.25 -16.99
N LEU A 676 15.39 28.30 -18.29
CA LEU A 676 14.13 27.86 -18.86
C LEU A 676 13.86 26.37 -18.63
N HIS A 677 14.89 25.53 -18.75
CA HIS A 677 14.74 24.07 -18.65
C HIS A 677 14.99 23.54 -17.24
N GLY A 678 15.49 24.37 -16.32
CA GLY A 678 15.88 23.91 -14.99
C GLY A 678 17.03 22.91 -15.03
N VAL A 679 18.00 23.13 -15.92
CA VAL A 679 19.16 22.24 -16.13
C VAL A 679 20.44 23.00 -15.87
N CYS A 680 21.35 22.41 -15.09
CA CYS A 680 22.72 22.88 -14.95
C CYS A 680 23.67 21.71 -15.19
N ARG A 681 24.63 21.87 -16.11
CA ARG A 681 25.59 20.80 -16.46
C ARG A 681 27.01 21.33 -16.62
N GLU A 682 28.00 20.52 -16.31
CA GLU A 682 29.40 20.84 -16.62
C GLU A 682 29.65 20.79 -18.14
N ASN A 683 30.45 21.73 -18.65
CA ASN A 683 30.95 21.75 -20.01
C ASN A 683 32.47 22.03 -19.99
N PRO A 684 33.31 20.97 -19.96
CA PRO A 684 34.76 21.11 -19.94
C PRO A 684 35.34 21.80 -21.17
N GLN A 685 34.72 21.63 -22.34
CA GLN A 685 35.17 22.25 -23.59
C GLN A 685 34.99 23.77 -23.55
N LEU A 686 33.94 24.29 -22.91
CA LEU A 686 33.82 25.72 -22.63
C LEU A 686 34.92 26.22 -21.70
N ALA A 687 35.34 25.42 -20.71
CA ALA A 687 36.45 25.78 -19.82
C ALA A 687 37.77 25.90 -20.57
N GLU A 688 38.06 24.96 -21.49
CA GLU A 688 39.23 25.03 -22.38
C GLU A 688 39.18 26.27 -23.28
N LEU A 689 38.06 26.53 -23.96
CA LEU A 689 37.89 27.71 -24.82
C LEU A 689 38.14 29.02 -24.05
N ILE A 690 37.55 29.15 -22.86
CA ILE A 690 37.65 30.35 -22.02
C ILE A 690 39.08 30.58 -21.52
N LYS A 691 39.79 29.50 -21.17
CA LYS A 691 41.17 29.55 -20.73
C LYS A 691 42.11 29.90 -21.87
N ASP A 692 42.02 29.20 -23.01
CA ASP A 692 42.93 29.32 -24.15
C ASP A 692 42.84 30.69 -24.83
N LYS A 693 41.63 31.25 -24.89
CA LYS A 693 41.39 32.58 -25.47
C LYS A 693 41.52 33.71 -24.45
N GLY A 694 41.89 33.41 -23.20
CA GLY A 694 42.14 34.41 -22.17
C GLY A 694 40.89 35.21 -21.74
N LEU A 695 39.70 34.66 -21.93
CA LEU A 695 38.42 35.37 -21.79
C LEU A 695 38.10 35.78 -20.34
N LEU A 696 38.76 35.18 -19.36
CA LEU A 696 38.67 35.60 -17.95
C LEU A 696 39.17 37.03 -17.71
N LYS A 697 40.08 37.53 -18.57
CA LYS A 697 40.65 38.90 -18.48
C LYS A 697 39.79 39.96 -19.19
N MET A 698 38.76 39.54 -19.94
CA MET A 698 37.83 40.44 -20.60
C MET A 698 37.13 41.33 -19.57
N GLN A 699 36.84 42.58 -19.93
CA GLN A 699 36.04 43.49 -19.12
C GLN A 699 34.61 42.97 -19.01
N SER A 700 34.00 43.08 -17.83
CA SER A 700 32.64 42.59 -17.61
C SER A 700 31.62 43.58 -18.18
N ARG A 701 30.46 43.09 -18.64
CA ARG A 701 29.35 43.94 -19.07
C ARG A 701 28.89 44.91 -17.96
N GLU A 702 28.98 44.51 -16.69
CA GLU A 702 28.69 45.38 -15.53
C GLU A 702 29.67 46.55 -15.39
N ASP A 703 30.88 46.44 -15.92
CA ASP A 703 31.92 47.46 -15.86
C ASP A 703 31.83 48.44 -17.06
N PHE A 704 30.81 48.33 -17.91
CA PHE A 704 30.60 49.20 -19.07
C PHE A 704 29.79 50.44 -18.68
N PHE A 705 30.42 51.62 -18.81
CA PHE A 705 29.83 52.92 -18.50
C PHE A 705 29.80 53.90 -19.70
N ASP A 706 30.08 53.42 -20.92
CA ASP A 706 30.08 54.25 -22.15
C ASP A 706 28.68 54.28 -22.82
N SER A 707 28.54 55.03 -23.92
CA SER A 707 27.28 55.17 -24.65
C SER A 707 26.82 53.86 -25.31
N MET A 708 25.52 53.56 -25.19
CA MET A 708 24.89 52.35 -25.72
C MET A 708 24.91 52.26 -27.26
N THR A 709 24.96 53.40 -27.94
CA THR A 709 24.89 53.49 -29.42
C THR A 709 26.24 53.78 -30.07
N ARG A 710 27.31 53.91 -29.27
CA ARG A 710 28.65 54.10 -29.80
C ARG A 710 29.12 52.82 -30.50
N ASN A 711 29.71 52.97 -31.68
CA ASN A 711 30.26 51.87 -32.45
C ASN A 711 31.67 51.50 -31.97
N PHE A 712 31.92 50.20 -31.87
CA PHE A 712 33.17 49.57 -31.48
C PHE A 712 33.57 48.51 -32.51
N THR A 713 34.83 48.06 -32.43
CA THR A 713 35.31 46.92 -33.21
C THR A 713 34.59 45.64 -32.78
N PRO A 714 34.08 44.82 -33.72
CA PRO A 714 33.37 43.59 -33.41
C PRO A 714 34.15 42.64 -32.53
N GLN A 715 33.45 42.04 -31.56
CA GLN A 715 33.99 40.93 -30.79
C GLN A 715 34.26 39.70 -31.67
N THR A 716 35.26 38.93 -31.27
CA THR A 716 35.65 37.71 -31.97
C THR A 716 34.56 36.64 -31.87
N VAL A 717 34.22 36.04 -33.02
CA VAL A 717 33.34 34.88 -33.10
C VAL A 717 34.16 33.61 -32.89
N TYR A 718 33.74 32.77 -31.96
CA TYR A 718 34.39 31.51 -31.64
C TYR A 718 33.54 30.31 -32.07
N PRO A 719 34.17 29.16 -32.39
CA PRO A 719 33.47 27.89 -32.40
C PRO A 719 33.09 27.52 -30.95
N LEU A 720 31.80 27.54 -30.66
CA LEU A 720 31.24 27.27 -29.34
C LEU A 720 30.97 25.77 -29.19
N PRO A 721 31.49 25.11 -28.15
CA PRO A 721 31.21 23.71 -27.82
C PRO A 721 29.85 23.56 -27.11
N THR A 722 28.85 24.23 -27.65
CA THR A 722 27.46 24.19 -27.20
C THR A 722 26.57 24.68 -28.34
N ASP A 723 25.27 24.52 -28.18
CA ASP A 723 24.27 25.05 -29.08
C ASP A 723 23.88 26.47 -28.67
N LEU A 724 24.22 27.46 -29.51
CA LEU A 724 23.87 28.87 -29.29
C LEU A 724 22.35 29.09 -29.23
N GLU A 725 21.56 28.30 -29.95
CA GLU A 725 20.11 28.44 -29.96
C GLU A 725 19.49 28.08 -28.60
N SER A 726 20.12 27.18 -27.84
CA SER A 726 19.71 26.88 -26.46
C SER A 726 19.84 28.11 -25.55
N TYR A 727 20.72 29.07 -25.88
CA TYR A 727 20.90 30.34 -25.16
C TYR A 727 19.96 31.44 -25.66
N THR A 728 19.72 31.51 -26.97
CA THR A 728 19.00 32.63 -27.61
C THR A 728 17.54 32.37 -27.91
N HIS A 729 17.16 31.12 -28.17
CA HIS A 729 15.80 30.68 -28.55
C HIS A 729 15.15 29.76 -27.51
N GLY A 730 15.91 29.29 -26.52
CA GLY A 730 15.39 28.47 -25.43
C GLY A 730 15.04 27.05 -25.88
N VAL A 731 15.66 26.57 -26.96
CA VAL A 731 15.50 25.18 -27.39
C VAL A 731 16.06 24.21 -26.34
N PRO A 732 15.57 22.97 -26.25
CA PRO A 732 16.07 22.00 -25.28
C PRO A 732 17.58 21.76 -25.45
N PRO A 733 18.38 21.82 -24.36
CA PRO A 733 19.82 21.66 -24.47
C PRO A 733 20.20 20.26 -24.96
N GLY A 734 20.83 20.17 -26.14
CA GLY A 734 21.30 18.94 -26.77
C GLY A 734 22.83 18.83 -26.84
N LEU A 735 23.33 17.70 -27.35
CA LEU A 735 24.71 17.54 -27.80
C LEU A 735 24.74 17.87 -29.30
N VAL A 736 25.25 19.05 -29.66
CA VAL A 736 25.45 19.47 -31.06
C VAL A 736 26.96 19.64 -31.29
N SER A 737 27.45 19.28 -32.47
CA SER A 737 28.90 19.15 -32.74
C SER A 737 29.68 20.46 -32.69
N SER A 738 29.04 21.62 -32.88
CA SER A 738 29.57 22.98 -32.62
C SER A 738 28.60 24.03 -33.17
N SER A 739 28.38 25.15 -32.46
CA SER A 739 27.77 26.37 -33.02
C SER A 739 28.82 27.50 -33.11
N HIS A 740 28.50 28.63 -33.73
CA HIS A 740 29.40 29.79 -33.80
C HIS A 740 28.75 30.99 -33.14
N GLY A 741 29.51 31.68 -32.28
CA GLY A 741 28.99 32.85 -31.59
C GLY A 741 30.05 33.61 -30.81
N VAL A 742 29.62 34.70 -30.18
CA VAL A 742 30.44 35.53 -29.32
C VAL A 742 30.15 35.16 -27.87
N ILE A 743 31.21 34.99 -27.09
CA ILE A 743 31.15 34.80 -25.64
C ILE A 743 31.64 36.07 -24.95
N GLU A 744 30.81 36.63 -24.07
CA GLU A 744 31.12 37.87 -23.37
C GLU A 744 31.01 37.68 -21.86
N LYS A 745 31.90 38.35 -21.14
CA LYS A 745 31.90 38.29 -19.67
C LYS A 745 30.79 39.18 -19.13
N LEU A 746 29.89 38.60 -18.35
CA LEU A 746 28.80 39.31 -17.70
C LEU A 746 29.26 40.00 -16.42
N ALA A 747 29.82 39.22 -15.49
CA ALA A 747 30.25 39.69 -14.17
C ALA A 747 31.21 38.69 -13.49
N VAL A 748 31.76 39.09 -12.35
CA VAL A 748 32.52 38.21 -11.44
C VAL A 748 31.92 38.26 -10.05
N LEU A 749 31.50 37.10 -9.55
CA LEU A 749 31.10 36.90 -8.17
C LEU A 749 32.30 36.43 -7.34
N PRO A 750 32.64 37.09 -6.21
CA PRO A 750 33.78 36.72 -5.39
C PRO A 750 33.62 35.31 -4.80
N ALA A 751 34.71 34.66 -4.39
CA ALA A 751 34.58 33.37 -3.68
C ALA A 751 33.80 33.55 -2.36
N ASN A 752 32.92 32.59 -2.04
CA ASN A 752 32.19 32.60 -0.77
C ASN A 752 33.00 31.84 0.29
N ARG A 753 33.70 32.57 1.16
CA ARG A 753 34.62 32.03 2.18
C ARG A 753 33.94 31.68 3.53
N GLY A 754 32.62 31.52 3.56
CA GLY A 754 31.91 31.14 4.79
C GLY A 754 32.43 29.84 5.43
N SER A 755 32.45 29.79 6.77
CA SER A 755 33.16 28.82 7.63
C SER A 755 32.77 27.33 7.47
N ALA A 756 31.58 27.01 6.94
CA ALA A 756 31.12 25.62 6.82
C ALA A 756 31.51 24.97 5.48
N ALA A 757 32.19 23.83 5.55
CA ALA A 757 32.50 22.97 4.40
C ALA A 757 31.20 22.43 3.76
N LEU A 758 31.02 22.64 2.46
CA LEU A 758 29.89 22.10 1.69
C LEU A 758 30.00 20.59 1.48
N GLY A 759 31.21 20.03 1.64
CA GLY A 759 31.55 18.62 1.40
C GLY A 759 30.81 17.59 2.25
N THR A 760 29.96 18.01 3.19
CA THR A 760 29.11 17.11 4.00
C THR A 760 27.61 17.41 3.90
N LYS A 761 27.19 18.37 3.07
CA LYS A 761 25.79 18.80 2.96
C LYS A 761 25.16 18.21 1.69
N GLY A 762 24.03 17.52 1.82
CA GLY A 762 23.24 17.04 0.67
C GLY A 762 22.42 18.15 0.00
N SER A 763 21.71 17.83 -1.08
CA SER A 763 20.84 18.76 -1.84
C SER A 763 19.76 19.41 -0.99
N TYR A 764 19.11 18.63 -0.11
CA TYR A 764 18.11 19.16 0.84
C TYR A 764 18.71 20.27 1.72
N GLU A 765 19.86 20.01 2.34
CA GLU A 765 20.50 20.96 3.24
C GLU A 765 21.03 22.19 2.47
N CYS A 766 21.65 21.99 1.29
CA CYS A 766 22.10 23.08 0.43
C CYS A 766 20.94 24.01 0.05
N PHE A 767 19.78 23.43 -0.28
CA PHE A 767 18.60 24.19 -0.66
C PHE A 767 18.06 25.06 0.49
N TYR A 768 17.98 24.52 1.72
CA TYR A 768 17.42 25.25 2.86
C TYR A 768 18.42 26.18 3.57
N THR A 769 19.73 25.97 3.42
CA THR A 769 20.75 26.84 4.01
C THR A 769 21.06 28.10 3.19
N GLY A 770 20.41 28.27 2.03
CA GLY A 770 20.50 29.47 1.20
C GLY A 770 21.82 29.61 0.42
N GLU A 771 22.61 28.53 0.30
CA GLU A 771 23.92 28.57 -0.36
C GLU A 771 23.81 28.90 -1.86
N ALA A 772 22.71 28.51 -2.50
CA ALA A 772 22.41 28.80 -3.89
C ALA A 772 21.85 30.22 -4.13
N ASP A 773 21.40 30.93 -3.10
CA ASP A 773 20.64 32.18 -3.22
C ASP A 773 21.42 33.26 -3.94
N ARG A 774 22.71 33.40 -3.63
CA ARG A 774 23.58 34.39 -4.26
C ARG A 774 23.60 34.24 -5.78
N LEU A 775 23.79 33.01 -6.26
CA LEU A 775 23.94 32.72 -7.67
C LEU A 775 22.57 32.74 -8.38
N ALA A 776 21.54 32.16 -7.76
CA ALA A 776 20.18 32.18 -8.28
C ALA A 776 19.66 33.62 -8.45
N ASN A 777 19.78 34.45 -7.42
CA ASN A 777 19.34 35.84 -7.46
C ASN A 777 20.16 36.66 -8.48
N PHE A 778 21.47 36.40 -8.59
CA PHE A 778 22.31 37.04 -9.61
C PHE A 778 21.83 36.70 -11.02
N VAL A 779 21.68 35.41 -11.33
CA VAL A 779 21.26 34.98 -12.67
C VAL A 779 19.90 35.56 -13.03
N LEU A 780 18.92 35.50 -12.12
CA LEU A 780 17.57 36.02 -12.40
C LEU A 780 17.50 37.54 -12.49
N LYS A 781 18.36 38.25 -11.75
CA LYS A 781 18.46 39.72 -11.85
C LYS A 781 19.05 40.16 -13.19
N HIS A 782 20.10 39.48 -13.66
CA HIS A 782 20.87 39.92 -14.83
C HIS A 782 20.41 39.28 -16.15
N ARG A 783 19.85 38.06 -16.10
CA ARG A 783 19.32 37.33 -17.26
C ARG A 783 17.96 36.68 -16.93
N PRO A 784 16.92 37.50 -16.66
CA PRO A 784 15.57 36.97 -16.56
C PRO A 784 15.10 36.43 -17.91
N ILE A 785 14.26 35.40 -17.88
CA ILE A 785 13.62 34.83 -19.08
C ILE A 785 12.80 35.90 -19.82
N ALA A 786 12.10 36.74 -19.05
CA ALA A 786 11.43 37.94 -19.53
C ALA A 786 11.36 38.97 -18.39
N THR A 787 11.42 40.25 -18.74
CA THR A 787 11.24 41.35 -17.78
C THR A 787 9.75 41.56 -17.44
N TYR A 788 9.48 42.23 -16.32
CA TYR A 788 8.11 42.58 -15.93
C TYR A 788 7.38 43.36 -17.04
N ASP A 789 8.02 44.38 -17.61
CA ASP A 789 7.40 45.23 -18.63
C ASP A 789 7.12 44.47 -19.94
N GLU A 790 8.03 43.57 -20.35
CA GLU A 790 7.83 42.70 -21.50
C GLU A 790 6.63 41.76 -21.29
N LEU A 791 6.51 41.15 -20.11
CA LEU A 791 5.40 40.25 -19.79
C LEU A 791 4.07 41.01 -19.65
N VAL A 792 4.07 42.19 -19.04
CA VAL A 792 2.88 43.06 -18.99
C VAL A 792 2.43 43.39 -20.39
N LYS A 793 3.35 43.82 -21.26
CA LYS A 793 3.04 44.20 -22.64
C LYS A 793 2.48 43.03 -23.46
N GLU A 794 3.03 41.84 -23.31
CA GLU A 794 2.54 40.64 -23.98
C GLU A 794 1.16 40.20 -23.46
N CYS A 795 0.99 40.13 -22.14
CA CYS A 795 -0.30 39.77 -21.51
C CYS A 795 -1.37 40.84 -21.68
N TRP A 796 -0.99 42.10 -21.95
CA TRP A 796 -1.92 43.17 -22.26
C TRP A 796 -2.70 42.88 -23.55
N GLY A 797 -2.01 42.39 -24.58
CA GLY A 797 -2.59 42.12 -25.90
C GLY A 797 -3.20 43.36 -26.55
N GLN A 798 -3.54 43.27 -27.83
CA GLN A 798 -4.18 44.37 -28.56
C GLN A 798 -5.42 43.88 -29.28
N THR A 799 -6.53 44.62 -29.18
CA THR A 799 -7.75 44.28 -29.93
C THR A 799 -7.62 44.69 -31.39
N ARG A 800 -8.39 44.08 -32.28
CA ARG A 800 -8.44 44.47 -33.71
C ARG A 800 -8.79 45.94 -33.88
N LEU A 801 -9.61 46.47 -32.97
CA LEU A 801 -10.11 47.84 -32.99
C LEU A 801 -9.06 48.84 -32.48
N GLU A 802 -8.33 48.50 -31.40
CA GLU A 802 -7.17 49.26 -30.95
C GLU A 802 -6.06 49.28 -32.01
N LYS A 803 -5.80 48.15 -32.67
CA LYS A 803 -4.82 48.06 -33.77
C LYS A 803 -5.19 48.98 -34.94
N ARG A 804 -6.46 48.98 -35.37
CA ARG A 804 -6.94 49.89 -36.42
C ARG A 804 -6.92 51.38 -36.02
N ARG A 805 -7.10 51.71 -34.74
CA ARG A 805 -6.93 53.08 -34.24
C ARG A 805 -5.46 53.51 -34.33
N GLN A 806 -4.55 52.59 -34.05
CA GLN A 806 -3.11 52.84 -33.99
C GLN A 806 -2.43 52.82 -35.37
N ASP A 807 -2.89 52.03 -36.34
CA ASP A 807 -2.39 52.03 -37.73
C ASP A 807 -2.59 53.39 -38.46
N ARG A 808 -3.34 54.35 -37.87
CA ARG A 808 -3.50 55.75 -38.33
C ARG A 808 -2.52 56.75 -37.67
N GLU A 809 -1.83 56.36 -36.61
CA GLU A 809 -0.82 57.17 -35.91
C GLU A 809 0.47 56.36 -35.81
N GLU A 810 1.39 56.62 -36.74
CA GLU A 810 2.61 55.84 -36.97
C GLU A 810 3.51 55.78 -35.72
N GLN A 811 3.41 54.69 -34.93
CA GLN A 811 4.46 54.21 -34.01
C GLN A 811 4.09 52.84 -33.41
N PHE A 812 4.53 51.73 -34.04
CA PHE A 812 4.96 50.51 -33.34
C PHE A 812 5.73 49.53 -34.25
N ASP A 813 6.68 50.04 -35.04
CA ASP A 813 7.61 49.21 -35.83
C ASP A 813 8.62 48.40 -34.97
N THR A 814 8.58 48.62 -33.65
CA THR A 814 9.58 48.12 -32.72
C THR A 814 9.32 46.70 -32.19
N PHE A 815 8.10 46.15 -32.35
CA PHE A 815 7.76 44.86 -31.71
C PHE A 815 8.04 43.61 -32.58
N LEU A 816 7.88 43.68 -33.91
CA LEU A 816 8.21 42.54 -34.78
C LEU A 816 9.72 42.27 -34.86
N ASN A 817 10.57 43.23 -34.50
CA ASN A 817 12.03 43.13 -34.64
C ASN A 817 12.78 42.73 -33.35
N ILE A 818 12.13 42.72 -32.17
CA ILE A 818 12.83 42.52 -30.88
C ILE A 818 12.54 41.16 -30.23
N VAL A 819 11.44 40.47 -30.61
CA VAL A 819 11.02 39.21 -29.94
C VAL A 819 10.98 37.99 -30.88
N VAL A 820 11.17 38.16 -32.20
CA VAL A 820 11.14 37.03 -33.14
C VAL A 820 12.35 37.09 -34.09
N PRO A 821 13.37 36.24 -33.90
CA PRO A 821 14.50 36.12 -34.83
C PRO A 821 14.11 35.52 -36.20
N PHE A 822 12.83 35.19 -36.42
CA PHE A 822 12.31 34.39 -37.54
C PHE A 822 11.34 35.14 -38.47
N LYS A 823 11.33 36.48 -38.48
CA LYS A 823 10.49 37.26 -39.41
C LYS A 823 10.68 36.81 -40.87
N SER A 824 11.92 36.52 -41.27
CA SER A 824 12.26 35.99 -42.60
C SER A 824 11.67 34.60 -42.88
N CYS A 825 11.60 33.70 -41.90
CA CYS A 825 11.07 32.34 -42.11
C CYS A 825 9.55 32.32 -42.37
N ILE A 826 8.79 33.23 -41.76
CA ILE A 826 7.35 33.38 -41.99
C ILE A 826 7.10 34.06 -43.35
N GLU A 827 7.93 35.03 -43.72
CA GLU A 827 7.88 35.72 -45.01
C GLU A 827 8.25 34.79 -46.19
N ASP A 828 9.21 33.87 -46.01
CA ASP A 828 9.61 32.91 -47.06
C ASP A 828 8.58 31.77 -47.27
N LEU A 829 7.80 31.40 -46.23
CA LEU A 829 6.69 30.44 -46.31
C LEU A 829 5.44 31.04 -47.01
N GLY A 830 5.22 32.35 -46.85
CA GLY A 830 4.17 33.12 -47.53
C GLY A 830 4.59 33.70 -48.88
N SER A 831 5.86 33.52 -49.28
CA SER A 831 6.41 34.06 -50.53
C SER A 831 5.88 33.31 -51.76
N ASP A 832 5.55 34.06 -52.80
CA ASP A 832 5.12 33.49 -54.09
C ASP A 832 6.30 32.90 -54.91
N ASP A 833 7.52 33.02 -54.39
CA ASP A 833 8.76 32.50 -54.97
C ASP A 833 9.03 31.03 -54.58
N ARG A 834 9.14 30.16 -55.58
CA ARG A 834 9.28 28.70 -55.39
C ARG A 834 10.62 28.27 -54.79
N ASP A 835 11.70 29.03 -54.99
CA ASP A 835 13.02 28.66 -54.45
C ASP A 835 13.15 29.07 -52.97
N ARG A 836 12.59 30.23 -52.58
CA ARG A 836 12.51 30.66 -51.16
C ARG A 836 11.59 29.77 -50.31
N ARG A 837 10.52 29.23 -50.92
CA ARG A 837 9.61 28.27 -50.26
C ARG A 837 10.23 26.88 -50.06
N ARG A 838 11.23 26.51 -50.86
CA ARG A 838 11.86 25.18 -50.86
C ARG A 838 13.01 25.07 -49.86
N ASP A 839 13.77 26.14 -49.66
CA ASP A 839 14.80 26.23 -48.61
C ASP A 839 14.20 26.42 -47.20
N GLY A 840 12.97 26.92 -47.08
CA GLY A 840 12.25 27.09 -45.82
C GLY A 840 11.63 25.82 -45.20
N LEU A 841 11.68 24.65 -45.86
CA LEU A 841 10.91 23.47 -45.47
C LEU A 841 11.66 22.44 -44.58
N GLY A 842 12.85 22.78 -44.08
CA GLY A 842 13.76 21.82 -43.44
C GLY A 842 13.62 21.60 -41.93
N LEU A 843 13.55 22.65 -41.09
CA LEU A 843 13.72 22.47 -39.63
C LEU A 843 13.04 23.52 -38.73
N CYS A 844 12.37 24.55 -39.28
CA CYS A 844 12.02 25.77 -38.54
C CYS A 844 10.58 25.86 -37.99
N VAL A 845 9.75 24.82 -38.06
CA VAL A 845 8.30 24.94 -37.76
C VAL A 845 7.91 24.60 -36.31
N ILE A 846 8.86 24.24 -35.43
CA ILE A 846 8.54 23.85 -34.03
C ILE A 846 8.99 24.88 -32.98
N GLU A 847 9.83 25.86 -33.33
CA GLU A 847 10.55 26.66 -32.32
C GLU A 847 10.07 28.11 -32.16
N ALA A 848 9.51 28.73 -33.19
CA ALA A 848 8.89 30.06 -33.06
C ALA A 848 7.65 30.07 -32.15
N ALA A 849 7.05 28.90 -31.90
CA ALA A 849 5.92 28.75 -30.99
C ALA A 849 6.34 28.84 -29.51
N MET A 850 7.57 28.46 -29.14
CA MET A 850 7.96 28.31 -27.72
C MET A 850 8.09 29.66 -26.98
N THR A 851 8.46 30.74 -27.66
CA THR A 851 8.63 32.07 -27.06
C THR A 851 7.29 32.74 -26.74
N VAL A 852 6.29 32.56 -27.62
CA VAL A 852 4.92 33.08 -27.44
C VAL A 852 4.09 32.15 -26.52
N LEU A 853 4.35 30.84 -26.54
CA LEU A 853 3.68 29.86 -25.66
C LEU A 853 4.08 29.97 -24.18
N LEU A 854 5.19 30.64 -23.83
CA LEU A 854 5.52 30.91 -22.41
C LEU A 854 4.55 31.90 -21.75
N VAL A 855 3.95 32.80 -22.53
CA VAL A 855 3.03 33.83 -22.00
C VAL A 855 1.56 33.40 -22.13
N VAL A 856 1.23 32.50 -23.06
CA VAL A 856 -0.15 32.05 -23.34
C VAL A 856 -0.39 30.55 -23.03
N GLY A 857 0.62 29.80 -22.59
CA GLY A 857 0.46 28.49 -21.95
C GLY A 857 1.01 27.27 -22.71
N VAL A 858 2.31 27.00 -22.59
CA VAL A 858 2.92 25.66 -22.46
C VAL A 858 4.17 25.78 -21.57
N ALA A 859 3.97 25.78 -20.25
CA ALA A 859 5.06 25.68 -19.28
C ALA A 859 5.34 24.23 -18.80
N ALA A 860 4.91 23.24 -19.61
CA ALA A 860 4.91 21.83 -19.21
C ALA A 860 6.31 21.21 -19.00
N LYS A 861 7.37 21.76 -19.63
CA LYS A 861 8.74 21.22 -19.51
C LYS A 861 9.49 21.74 -18.27
N ILE A 862 9.32 23.01 -17.91
CA ILE A 862 9.95 23.62 -16.71
C ILE A 862 9.45 22.91 -15.43
N ALA A 863 8.16 22.54 -15.44
CA ALA A 863 7.54 21.82 -14.34
C ALA A 863 8.07 20.40 -14.12
N LEU A 864 8.68 19.74 -15.12
CA LEU A 864 8.94 18.30 -15.09
C LEU A 864 10.01 17.88 -14.07
N VAL A 865 11.06 18.68 -13.86
CA VAL A 865 12.14 18.38 -12.91
C VAL A 865 11.64 18.49 -11.47
N ALA A 866 10.98 19.61 -11.14
CA ALA A 866 10.35 19.81 -9.83
C ALA A 866 9.15 18.87 -9.60
N ALA A 867 8.38 18.53 -10.64
CA ALA A 867 7.26 17.60 -10.55
C ALA A 867 7.72 16.15 -10.32
N LYS A 868 8.77 15.67 -10.99
CA LYS A 868 9.29 14.30 -10.76
C LYS A 868 9.82 14.12 -9.34
N ALA A 869 10.58 15.08 -8.82
CA ALA A 869 11.04 15.05 -7.44
C ALA A 869 9.88 15.23 -6.44
N GLY A 870 8.98 16.20 -6.69
CA GLY A 870 7.85 16.51 -5.81
C GLY A 870 6.79 15.40 -5.74
N THR A 871 6.42 14.78 -6.86
CA THR A 871 5.36 13.75 -6.89
C THR A 871 5.73 12.47 -6.15
N THR A 872 6.95 11.96 -6.35
CA THR A 872 7.46 10.79 -5.61
C THR A 872 7.59 11.09 -4.12
N ALA A 873 8.09 12.27 -3.77
CA ALA A 873 8.29 12.68 -2.40
C ALA A 873 6.95 12.87 -1.64
N VAL A 874 5.98 13.57 -2.23
CA VAL A 874 4.63 13.75 -1.66
C VAL A 874 3.94 12.39 -1.41
N LYS A 875 4.11 11.45 -2.33
CA LYS A 875 3.51 10.11 -2.22
C LYS A 875 4.08 9.33 -1.04
N ALA A 876 5.41 9.23 -0.93
CA ALA A 876 6.06 8.53 0.19
C ALA A 876 5.73 9.21 1.54
N ALA A 877 5.66 10.54 1.59
CA ALA A 877 5.30 11.27 2.79
C ALA A 877 3.86 10.98 3.27
N ARG A 878 2.90 10.94 2.33
CA ARG A 878 1.50 10.56 2.62
C ARG A 878 1.41 9.15 3.18
N MET A 879 2.12 8.21 2.58
CA MET A 879 2.17 6.82 3.03
C MET A 879 2.76 6.72 4.45
N ALA A 880 3.93 7.29 4.69
CA ALA A 880 4.58 7.22 5.99
C ALA A 880 3.77 7.97 7.09
N LYS A 881 3.08 9.07 6.75
CA LYS A 881 2.12 9.72 7.67
C LYS A 881 0.94 8.81 8.03
N ALA A 882 0.40 8.05 7.08
CA ALA A 882 -0.59 7.02 7.39
C ALA A 882 0.03 5.91 8.28
N GLY A 883 1.32 5.60 8.09
CA GLY A 883 2.10 4.71 8.94
C GLY A 883 2.13 5.16 10.40
N VAL A 884 2.34 6.45 10.67
CA VAL A 884 2.30 7.03 12.04
C VAL A 884 0.97 6.74 12.74
N LEU A 885 -0.17 6.93 12.05
CA LEU A 885 -1.49 6.66 12.63
C LEU A 885 -1.67 5.18 12.98
N LEU A 886 -1.17 4.30 12.12
CA LEU A 886 -1.17 2.86 12.37
C LEU A 886 -0.27 2.52 13.56
N LEU A 887 0.95 3.07 13.63
CA LEU A 887 1.87 2.85 14.76
C LEU A 887 1.26 3.35 16.08
N ASN A 888 0.62 4.52 16.12
CA ASN A 888 -0.04 5.02 17.33
C ASN A 888 -1.20 4.13 17.81
N GLY A 889 -1.91 3.46 16.88
CA GLY A 889 -2.94 2.47 17.22
C GLY A 889 -2.40 1.10 17.59
N LEU A 890 -1.11 0.84 17.32
CA LEU A 890 -0.43 -0.43 17.60
C LEU A 890 0.38 -0.39 18.90
N PHE A 891 0.95 0.76 19.30
CA PHE A 891 1.93 0.88 20.39
C PHE A 891 1.50 1.77 21.56
N ASN A 892 1.87 1.40 22.78
CA ASN A 892 1.86 2.29 23.94
C ASN A 892 3.23 3.01 24.06
N PRO A 893 3.30 4.35 24.03
CA PRO A 893 4.56 5.11 23.98
C PRO A 893 5.51 4.93 25.19
N LEU A 894 5.13 4.18 26.22
CA LEU A 894 5.95 3.92 27.41
C LEU A 894 6.84 2.66 27.31
N ASP A 895 6.71 1.82 26.28
CA ASP A 895 7.37 0.50 26.21
C ASP A 895 8.76 0.48 25.52
N GLY A 896 9.29 1.61 25.05
CA GLY A 896 10.71 1.78 24.71
C GLY A 896 11.35 0.70 23.81
N VAL A 897 10.82 0.43 22.61
CA VAL A 897 11.39 -0.58 21.68
C VAL A 897 11.87 0.03 20.34
N PRO A 898 13.17 0.33 20.20
CA PRO A 898 13.77 0.85 18.95
C PRO A 898 14.05 -0.20 17.86
N ASP A 899 14.18 -1.48 18.22
CA ASP A 899 14.66 -2.55 17.30
C ASP A 899 13.58 -3.10 16.35
N LEU A 900 12.31 -2.69 16.50
CA LEU A 900 11.17 -3.33 15.84
C LEU A 900 10.91 -2.86 14.40
N LEU A 901 11.54 -1.77 13.96
CA LEU A 901 11.16 -1.09 12.72
C LEU A 901 11.98 -1.51 11.49
N ARG A 902 13.16 -2.12 11.67
CA ARG A 902 14.04 -2.52 10.55
C ARG A 902 13.56 -3.78 9.83
N GLY A 903 13.16 -3.59 8.57
CA GLY A 903 12.73 -4.63 7.64
C GLY A 903 11.25 -4.96 7.82
N GLY A 904 10.44 -4.69 6.81
CA GLY A 904 8.98 -4.89 6.85
C GLY A 904 8.52 -6.31 7.25
N ALA A 905 9.40 -7.30 7.15
CA ALA A 905 9.19 -8.67 7.64
C ALA A 905 9.37 -8.81 9.17
N ARG A 906 10.26 -8.04 9.84
CA ARG A 906 10.52 -8.14 11.29
C ARG A 906 9.38 -7.57 12.14
N LEU A 907 8.63 -6.61 11.61
CA LEU A 907 7.40 -6.05 12.22
C LEU A 907 6.34 -7.13 12.52
N LEU A 908 6.28 -8.19 11.71
CA LEU A 908 5.28 -9.27 11.82
C LEU A 908 5.57 -10.24 12.99
N TYR A 909 6.82 -10.35 13.44
CA TYR A 909 7.24 -11.45 14.33
C TYR A 909 7.21 -11.11 15.82
N ARG A 910 7.81 -9.99 16.24
CA ARG A 910 7.81 -9.60 17.66
C ARG A 910 6.47 -9.00 18.10
N GLY A 911 5.59 -8.66 17.15
CA GLY A 911 4.30 -8.03 17.41
C GLY A 911 3.23 -8.96 17.99
N THR A 912 3.38 -10.29 17.92
CA THR A 912 2.29 -11.22 18.28
C THR A 912 2.07 -11.41 19.78
N GLN A 913 2.91 -10.86 20.65
CA GLN A 913 2.86 -11.17 22.10
C GLN A 913 2.75 -9.98 23.04
N ARG A 914 2.92 -8.75 22.54
CA ARG A 914 2.82 -7.53 23.37
C ARG A 914 1.90 -6.46 22.81
N LEU A 915 1.21 -6.72 21.69
CA LEU A 915 0.39 -5.71 21.01
C LEU A 915 -1.04 -6.24 20.81
N PRO A 916 -2.08 -5.55 21.31
CA PRO A 916 -3.47 -5.98 21.18
C PRO A 916 -3.97 -6.05 19.71
N ASN A 917 -3.23 -5.46 18.76
CA ASN A 917 -3.69 -5.23 17.38
C ASN A 917 -2.78 -5.84 16.27
N ALA A 918 -1.78 -6.66 16.61
CA ALA A 918 -0.83 -7.23 15.62
C ALA A 918 -1.49 -8.17 14.58
N GLY A 919 -2.65 -8.74 14.89
CA GLY A 919 -3.45 -9.53 13.93
C GLY A 919 -3.86 -8.72 12.69
N SER A 920 -4.03 -7.41 12.79
CA SER A 920 -4.43 -6.56 11.65
C SER A 920 -3.37 -6.47 10.55
N LEU A 921 -2.08 -6.49 10.92
CA LEU A 921 -0.95 -6.38 10.00
C LEU A 921 -0.71 -7.73 9.29
N LEU A 922 -0.75 -8.83 10.04
CA LEU A 922 -0.72 -10.20 9.50
C LEU A 922 -1.88 -10.44 8.52
N ASN A 923 -3.09 -9.98 8.87
CA ASN A 923 -4.26 -10.06 7.99
C ASN A 923 -4.06 -9.22 6.72
N SER A 924 -3.50 -8.01 6.83
CA SER A 924 -3.24 -7.16 5.65
C SER A 924 -2.23 -7.78 4.69
N VAL A 925 -1.20 -8.46 5.19
CA VAL A 925 -0.23 -9.20 4.36
C VAL A 925 -0.87 -10.43 3.73
N SER A 926 -1.62 -11.21 4.51
CA SER A 926 -2.36 -12.38 4.03
C SER A 926 -3.36 -11.99 2.93
N ASP A 927 -4.15 -10.94 3.17
CA ASP A 927 -5.10 -10.40 2.21
C ASP A 927 -4.37 -9.95 0.95
N LEU A 928 -3.31 -9.14 1.06
CA LEU A 928 -2.58 -8.66 -0.12
C LEU A 928 -1.96 -9.80 -0.95
N ARG A 929 -1.43 -10.84 -0.30
CA ARG A 929 -0.93 -12.04 -0.98
C ARG A 929 -2.06 -12.76 -1.74
N LYS A 930 -3.25 -12.91 -1.14
CA LYS A 930 -4.44 -13.43 -1.85
C LYS A 930 -4.83 -12.55 -3.03
N LEU A 931 -4.93 -11.23 -2.83
CA LEU A 931 -5.34 -10.27 -3.86
C LEU A 931 -4.36 -10.27 -5.06
N THR A 932 -3.07 -10.46 -4.80
CA THR A 932 -2.04 -10.53 -5.84
C THR A 932 -1.87 -11.92 -6.45
N GLY A 933 -2.42 -12.97 -5.82
CA GLY A 933 -2.22 -14.38 -6.21
C GLY A 933 -0.86 -14.94 -5.78
N SER A 934 -0.10 -14.17 -4.99
CA SER A 934 1.15 -14.61 -4.35
C SER A 934 0.79 -15.61 -3.25
N ALA A 935 1.15 -16.89 -3.41
CA ALA A 935 0.85 -17.87 -2.37
C ALA A 935 1.70 -17.60 -1.12
N PRO A 936 1.12 -17.55 0.09
CA PRO A 936 1.89 -17.87 1.28
C PRO A 936 2.37 -19.31 1.07
N TYR A 937 3.69 -19.51 0.99
CA TYR A 937 4.36 -20.76 0.62
C TYR A 937 4.24 -21.17 -0.86
N GLY A 938 5.39 -21.38 -1.49
CA GLY A 938 5.49 -22.16 -2.72
C GLY A 938 5.07 -23.60 -2.43
N GLY A 939 3.78 -23.91 -2.56
CA GLY A 939 3.30 -25.30 -2.70
C GLY A 939 2.50 -25.91 -1.55
N LEU A 940 2.22 -25.24 -0.43
CA LEU A 940 1.29 -25.79 0.60
C LEU A 940 -0.19 -25.79 0.17
N ARG A 941 -0.46 -25.40 -1.08
CA ARG A 941 -1.78 -25.24 -1.72
C ARG A 941 -2.74 -26.44 -1.59
N PRO A 942 -2.34 -27.70 -1.30
CA PRO A 942 -3.32 -28.78 -1.11
C PRO A 942 -3.29 -29.54 0.23
N VAL A 943 -2.33 -29.30 1.13
CA VAL A 943 -2.09 -30.23 2.26
C VAL A 943 -1.79 -29.48 3.55
N VAL A 944 -2.79 -28.80 4.12
CA VAL A 944 -2.80 -28.61 5.57
C VAL A 944 -3.65 -29.75 6.11
N ASP A 945 -3.02 -30.91 6.28
CA ASP A 945 -3.56 -31.90 7.21
C ASP A 945 -3.38 -31.31 8.62
N PRO A 946 -4.45 -30.91 9.31
CA PRO A 946 -4.37 -30.30 10.62
C PRO A 946 -3.70 -31.22 11.65
N ASP A 947 -3.74 -32.54 11.49
CA ASP A 947 -3.05 -33.44 12.42
C ASP A 947 -1.54 -33.50 12.15
N LEU A 948 -1.13 -33.12 10.94
CA LEU A 948 0.25 -33.05 10.52
C LEU A 948 0.84 -31.65 10.71
N ILE A 949 0.16 -30.55 10.37
CA ILE A 949 0.68 -29.18 10.43
C ILE A 949 -0.20 -28.33 11.34
N ARG A 950 0.39 -27.73 12.38
CA ARG A 950 -0.28 -26.86 13.38
C ARG A 950 0.51 -25.57 13.60
N LEU A 951 -0.10 -24.39 13.57
CA LEU A 951 0.43 -23.22 14.28
C LEU A 951 0.36 -23.52 15.78
N GLY A 952 1.32 -23.09 16.60
CA GLY A 952 1.32 -23.34 18.03
C GLY A 952 2.16 -22.36 18.84
N LYS A 953 1.91 -22.28 20.15
CA LYS A 953 2.78 -21.57 21.10
C LYS A 953 3.94 -22.50 21.40
N TRP A 954 5.15 -22.00 21.20
CA TRP A 954 6.37 -22.73 21.50
C TRP A 954 7.16 -22.01 22.58
N ARG A 955 7.64 -22.76 23.56
CA ARG A 955 8.66 -22.30 24.50
C ARG A 955 9.96 -23.04 24.26
N GLN A 956 11.05 -22.31 24.07
CA GLN A 956 12.38 -22.91 23.94
C GLN A 956 12.84 -23.60 25.24
N THR A 957 12.44 -23.07 26.40
CA THR A 957 12.72 -23.66 27.72
C THR A 957 11.50 -23.55 28.64
N PRO A 958 11.31 -24.47 29.61
CA PRO A 958 10.18 -24.43 30.55
C PRO A 958 10.07 -23.10 31.34
N ALA A 959 11.22 -22.45 31.61
CA ALA A 959 11.33 -21.23 32.40
C ALA A 959 11.34 -19.94 31.56
N SER A 960 11.31 -20.03 30.22
CA SER A 960 11.21 -18.84 29.35
C SER A 960 9.86 -18.16 29.55
N ALA A 961 9.88 -16.86 29.89
CA ALA A 961 8.68 -16.02 29.91
C ALA A 961 8.16 -15.74 28.49
N ASP A 962 9.05 -15.77 27.51
CA ASP A 962 8.72 -15.53 26.10
C ASP A 962 8.18 -16.82 25.46
N PHE A 963 7.05 -16.69 24.78
CA PHE A 963 6.49 -17.70 23.90
C PHE A 963 6.90 -17.38 22.45
N PHE A 964 6.63 -18.26 21.50
CA PHE A 964 6.72 -17.96 20.06
C PHE A 964 5.55 -18.60 19.33
N SER A 965 4.83 -17.86 18.49
CA SER A 965 3.81 -18.45 17.61
C SER A 965 4.50 -19.03 16.38
N ILE A 966 4.55 -20.36 16.28
CA ILE A 966 5.26 -21.05 15.19
C ILE A 966 4.43 -22.11 14.50
N TRP A 967 4.58 -22.19 13.18
CA TRP A 967 4.09 -23.33 12.42
C TRP A 967 4.96 -24.54 12.76
N GLY A 968 4.34 -25.54 13.34
CA GLY A 968 4.90 -26.85 13.61
C GLY A 968 4.32 -27.89 12.66
N ILE A 969 5.11 -28.91 12.36
CA ILE A 969 4.72 -30.10 11.62
C ILE A 969 5.10 -31.33 12.43
N ARG A 970 4.16 -32.27 12.56
CA ARG A 970 4.30 -33.51 13.30
C ARG A 970 4.90 -34.57 12.38
N HIS A 971 5.92 -35.25 12.87
CA HIS A 971 6.52 -36.40 12.22
C HIS A 971 6.95 -37.41 13.28
N ASN A 972 6.56 -38.68 13.15
CA ASN A 972 6.81 -39.74 14.13
C ASN A 972 6.48 -39.31 15.57
N GLU A 973 5.26 -38.80 15.78
CA GLU A 973 4.76 -38.33 17.10
C GLU A 973 5.51 -37.13 17.71
N GLN A 974 6.46 -36.52 17.00
CA GLN A 974 7.23 -35.36 17.45
C GLN A 974 6.92 -34.13 16.60
N TRP A 975 6.94 -32.94 17.21
CA TRP A 975 6.75 -31.68 16.51
C TRP A 975 8.08 -31.07 16.09
N TYR A 976 8.15 -30.58 14.86
CA TYR A 976 9.28 -29.84 14.27
C TYR A 976 8.76 -28.53 13.72
N ALA A 977 9.62 -27.56 13.48
CA ALA A 977 9.18 -26.34 12.80
C ALA A 977 8.77 -26.65 11.35
N LEU A 978 7.89 -25.84 10.77
CA LEU A 978 7.57 -25.86 9.36
C LEU A 978 8.52 -24.91 8.62
N SER A 979 9.16 -25.40 7.56
CA SER A 979 9.99 -24.57 6.68
C SER A 979 9.14 -23.79 5.67
N ARG A 980 9.73 -22.78 5.02
CA ARG A 980 9.12 -22.06 3.88
C ARG A 980 8.71 -22.94 2.69
N HIS A 981 9.17 -24.18 2.66
CA HIS A 981 8.85 -25.18 1.65
C HIS A 981 7.76 -26.16 2.12
N GLY A 982 7.20 -25.96 3.32
CA GLY A 982 6.16 -26.83 3.86
C GLY A 982 6.67 -28.15 4.43
N LYS A 983 7.95 -28.21 4.80
CA LYS A 983 8.63 -29.44 5.26
C LYS A 983 9.13 -29.33 6.70
N PRO A 984 9.23 -30.44 7.46
CA PRO A 984 9.79 -30.45 8.81
C PRO A 984 11.26 -30.06 8.81
N TRP A 985 11.68 -29.20 9.74
CA TRP A 985 13.08 -28.81 9.91
C TRP A 985 13.40 -28.31 11.32
N GLY A 986 14.70 -28.26 11.64
CA GLY A 986 15.19 -27.75 12.91
C GLY A 986 15.11 -28.78 14.06
N PRO A 987 15.33 -28.35 15.31
CA PRO A 987 15.25 -29.23 16.47
C PRO A 987 13.81 -29.71 16.72
N LYS A 988 13.68 -30.78 17.52
CA LYS A 988 12.39 -31.15 18.11
C LYS A 988 11.84 -29.99 18.95
N LEU A 989 10.62 -29.57 18.66
CA LEU A 989 9.92 -28.52 19.39
C LEU A 989 9.40 -29.07 20.73
N LYS A 990 10.25 -29.04 21.75
CA LYS A 990 9.84 -29.34 23.13
C LYS A 990 8.89 -28.24 23.62
N HIS A 991 7.85 -28.60 24.37
CA HIS A 991 6.83 -27.66 24.87
C HIS A 991 6.13 -26.86 23.76
N PHE A 992 5.88 -27.52 22.63
CA PHE A 992 5.02 -26.99 21.57
C PHE A 992 3.56 -27.31 21.90
N GLU A 993 2.78 -26.25 22.09
CA GLU A 993 1.34 -26.29 22.31
C GLU A 993 0.66 -25.90 20.99
N PRO A 994 0.28 -26.88 20.14
CA PRO A 994 -0.40 -26.59 18.89
C PRO A 994 -1.69 -25.80 19.16
N HIS A 995 -1.83 -24.65 18.51
CA HIS A 995 -3.08 -23.91 18.41
C HIS A 995 -4.04 -24.73 17.56
N LYS A 996 -5.32 -24.69 17.93
CA LYS A 996 -6.37 -25.11 17.01
C LYS A 996 -6.48 -24.03 15.91
N LEU A 997 -6.18 -24.42 14.69
CA LEU A 997 -5.50 -23.59 13.66
C LEU A 997 -6.39 -22.64 12.83
N TRP A 998 -7.60 -22.30 13.25
CA TRP A 998 -8.62 -21.83 12.29
C TRP A 998 -8.78 -20.30 12.24
N HIS A 999 -7.92 -19.56 12.93
CA HIS A 999 -8.05 -18.11 13.10
C HIS A 999 -7.41 -17.25 12.00
N LEU A 1000 -6.72 -17.83 11.01
CA LEU A 1000 -6.03 -17.05 9.97
C LEU A 1000 -6.93 -16.64 8.79
N LEU A 1001 -8.11 -17.26 8.65
CA LEU A 1001 -9.11 -16.86 7.66
C LEU A 1001 -10.34 -16.22 8.30
N ASN A 1002 -10.59 -16.44 9.59
CA ASN A 1002 -11.59 -15.76 10.43
C ASN A 1002 -12.98 -15.49 9.78
N LEU A 1003 -13.37 -16.23 8.73
CA LEU A 1003 -14.70 -16.16 8.14
C LEU A 1003 -15.76 -16.60 9.18
N ASP A 1004 -15.36 -17.48 10.10
CA ASP A 1004 -16.15 -17.98 11.22
C ASP A 1004 -16.39 -16.91 12.31
N THR A 1005 -15.56 -15.86 12.35
CA THR A 1005 -15.61 -14.75 13.34
C THR A 1005 -16.37 -13.53 12.83
N LEU A 1006 -16.83 -13.59 11.57
CA LEU A 1006 -17.61 -12.53 10.94
C LEU A 1006 -18.99 -12.41 11.59
N MET A 1007 -19.57 -13.49 12.12
CA MET A 1007 -20.95 -13.45 12.60
C MET A 1007 -21.16 -12.41 13.71
N PRO A 1008 -22.16 -11.53 13.58
CA PRO A 1008 -22.43 -10.53 14.60
C PRO A 1008 -22.97 -11.17 15.89
N ALA A 1009 -22.84 -10.46 17.01
CA ALA A 1009 -23.38 -10.94 18.29
C ALA A 1009 -24.92 -11.10 18.23
N SER A 1010 -25.61 -10.32 17.38
CA SER A 1010 -27.04 -10.43 17.12
C SER A 1010 -27.42 -11.79 16.52
N TYR A 1011 -26.61 -12.33 15.59
CA TYR A 1011 -26.80 -13.68 15.04
C TYR A 1011 -26.75 -14.74 16.13
N THR A 1012 -25.75 -14.66 17.01
CA THR A 1012 -25.58 -15.61 18.12
C THR A 1012 -26.71 -15.50 19.13
N ARG A 1013 -27.13 -14.27 19.43
CA ARG A 1013 -28.30 -14.01 20.27
C ARG A 1013 -29.58 -14.59 19.67
N LYS A 1014 -29.74 -14.51 18.34
CA LYS A 1014 -30.88 -15.12 17.64
C LYS A 1014 -30.85 -16.64 17.73
N LEU A 1015 -29.68 -17.26 17.54
CA LEU A 1015 -29.51 -18.70 17.74
C LEU A 1015 -29.88 -19.13 19.17
N LEU A 1016 -29.45 -18.37 20.19
CA LEU A 1016 -29.85 -18.59 21.59
C LEU A 1016 -31.37 -18.48 21.77
N LYS A 1017 -32.00 -17.43 21.23
CA LYS A 1017 -33.45 -17.22 21.27
C LYS A 1017 -34.21 -18.41 20.67
N ASP A 1018 -33.71 -18.96 19.58
CA ASP A 1018 -34.34 -20.07 18.86
C ASP A 1018 -34.03 -21.45 19.51
N ALA A 1019 -32.88 -21.62 20.17
CA ALA A 1019 -32.49 -22.86 20.84
C ALA A 1019 -33.16 -23.06 22.22
N LEU A 1020 -33.38 -21.99 22.99
CA LEU A 1020 -33.98 -22.07 24.34
C LEU A 1020 -35.35 -22.78 24.38
N PRO A 1021 -36.32 -22.49 23.48
CA PRO A 1021 -37.57 -23.24 23.41
C PRO A 1021 -37.39 -24.73 23.07
N VAL A 1022 -36.39 -25.04 22.24
CA VAL A 1022 -36.08 -26.44 21.88
C VAL A 1022 -35.53 -27.18 23.10
N SER A 1023 -34.63 -26.55 23.88
CA SER A 1023 -34.14 -27.10 25.15
C SER A 1023 -35.27 -27.38 26.13
N ARG A 1024 -36.20 -26.42 26.31
CA ARG A 1024 -37.39 -26.60 27.17
C ARG A 1024 -38.20 -27.83 26.75
N LYS A 1025 -38.48 -27.96 25.45
CA LYS A 1025 -39.25 -29.09 24.90
C LYS A 1025 -38.54 -30.43 25.10
N LYS A 1026 -37.21 -30.49 24.95
CA LYS A 1026 -36.43 -31.71 25.21
C LYS A 1026 -36.53 -32.15 26.67
N ILE A 1027 -36.40 -31.21 27.61
CA ILE A 1027 -36.55 -31.47 29.05
C ILE A 1027 -37.96 -31.95 29.38
N ASP A 1028 -38.99 -31.30 28.82
CA ASP A 1028 -40.39 -31.70 29.01
C ASP A 1028 -40.65 -33.12 28.51
N ASN A 1029 -40.15 -33.46 27.32
CA ASN A 1029 -40.27 -34.81 26.77
C ASN A 1029 -39.53 -35.84 27.63
N ALA A 1030 -38.32 -35.52 28.12
CA ALA A 1030 -37.58 -36.42 29.00
C ALA A 1030 -38.32 -36.67 30.32
N ILE A 1031 -38.85 -35.62 30.97
CA ILE A 1031 -39.68 -35.73 32.18
C ILE A 1031 -40.91 -36.61 31.90
N LYS A 1032 -41.60 -36.38 30.77
CA LYS A 1032 -42.76 -37.16 30.35
C LYS A 1032 -42.43 -38.66 30.26
N THR A 1033 -41.33 -39.02 29.60
CA THR A 1033 -40.92 -40.44 29.48
C THR A 1033 -40.52 -41.11 30.79
N LEU A 1034 -40.15 -40.33 31.81
CA LEU A 1034 -39.79 -40.88 33.12
C LEU A 1034 -41.01 -41.13 34.01
N ILE A 1035 -42.08 -40.34 33.84
CA ILE A 1035 -43.29 -40.38 34.67
C ILE A 1035 -44.35 -41.31 34.08
N GLU A 1036 -44.51 -41.33 32.76
CA GLU A 1036 -45.59 -42.07 32.12
C GLU A 1036 -45.35 -43.59 32.19
N PRO A 1037 -46.31 -44.38 32.74
CA PRO A 1037 -46.13 -45.82 32.94
C PRO A 1037 -45.72 -46.57 31.67
N GLY A 1038 -46.24 -46.16 30.52
CA GLY A 1038 -45.97 -46.76 29.20
C GLY A 1038 -44.51 -46.69 28.74
N PHE A 1039 -43.69 -45.78 29.29
CA PHE A 1039 -42.28 -45.63 28.93
C PHE A 1039 -41.32 -46.19 29.98
N THR A 1040 -41.82 -46.76 31.08
CA THR A 1040 -41.00 -47.22 32.22
C THR A 1040 -39.98 -48.29 31.79
N THR A 1041 -40.41 -49.26 30.99
CA THR A 1041 -39.55 -50.34 30.48
C THR A 1041 -38.52 -49.81 29.48
N ASP A 1042 -38.93 -48.91 28.59
CA ASP A 1042 -38.09 -48.45 27.47
C ASP A 1042 -37.09 -47.37 27.86
N SER A 1043 -37.39 -46.54 28.87
CA SER A 1043 -36.47 -45.53 29.42
C SER A 1043 -35.42 -46.12 30.37
N GLY A 1044 -35.66 -47.31 30.93
CA GLY A 1044 -34.76 -47.93 31.90
C GLY A 1044 -33.33 -48.23 31.37
N PRO A 1045 -33.18 -48.79 30.16
CA PRO A 1045 -31.88 -49.07 29.57
C PRO A 1045 -30.95 -47.86 29.46
N VAL A 1046 -31.44 -46.69 29.00
CA VAL A 1046 -30.58 -45.50 28.86
C VAL A 1046 -30.11 -44.98 30.22
N VAL A 1047 -31.01 -44.94 31.21
CA VAL A 1047 -30.69 -44.52 32.58
C VAL A 1047 -29.63 -45.44 33.17
N LYS A 1048 -29.75 -46.76 33.01
CA LYS A 1048 -28.74 -47.72 33.46
C LYS A 1048 -27.39 -47.55 32.76
N MET A 1049 -27.38 -47.37 31.44
CA MET A 1049 -26.16 -47.35 30.63
C MET A 1049 -25.35 -46.07 30.77
N LEU A 1050 -25.99 -44.92 30.97
CA LEU A 1050 -25.30 -43.61 31.04
C LEU A 1050 -25.18 -43.04 32.46
N LEU A 1051 -26.09 -43.42 33.38
CA LEU A 1051 -26.04 -42.99 34.79
C LEU A 1051 -25.62 -44.11 35.76
N GLY A 1052 -25.42 -45.33 35.25
CA GLY A 1052 -24.93 -46.49 36.01
C GLY A 1052 -25.97 -47.19 36.89
N ASP A 1053 -27.13 -46.56 37.16
CA ASP A 1053 -28.20 -47.11 38.01
C ASP A 1053 -29.59 -46.73 37.46
N ASN A 1054 -30.49 -47.71 37.34
CA ASN A 1054 -31.92 -47.51 36.98
C ASN A 1054 -32.87 -47.93 38.13
N SER A 1055 -32.39 -47.93 39.36
CA SER A 1055 -33.22 -48.09 40.56
C SER A 1055 -34.28 -46.98 40.64
N VAL A 1056 -35.36 -47.23 41.39
CA VAL A 1056 -36.39 -46.21 41.67
C VAL A 1056 -35.75 -44.95 42.26
N HIS A 1057 -34.74 -45.10 43.12
CA HIS A 1057 -34.00 -43.98 43.70
C HIS A 1057 -33.23 -43.17 42.63
N ALA A 1058 -32.49 -43.84 41.75
CA ALA A 1058 -31.76 -43.18 40.66
C ALA A 1058 -32.69 -42.46 39.68
N ARG A 1059 -33.82 -43.08 39.32
CA ARG A 1059 -34.85 -42.46 38.47
C ARG A 1059 -35.48 -41.23 39.13
N ASN A 1060 -35.76 -41.29 40.43
CA ASN A 1060 -36.27 -40.14 41.19
C ASN A 1060 -35.24 -39.01 41.26
N LYS A 1061 -33.94 -39.34 41.41
CA LYS A 1061 -32.86 -38.34 41.38
C LYS A 1061 -32.75 -37.65 40.02
N LEU A 1062 -32.75 -38.42 38.91
CA LEU A 1062 -32.77 -37.87 37.56
C LEU A 1062 -34.00 -36.98 37.32
N LEU A 1063 -35.19 -37.43 37.75
CA LEU A 1063 -36.41 -36.66 37.63
C LEU A 1063 -36.33 -35.34 38.41
N GLY A 1064 -35.78 -35.35 39.64
CA GLY A 1064 -35.55 -34.16 40.43
C GLY A 1064 -34.64 -33.15 39.73
N HIS A 1065 -33.48 -33.60 39.23
CA HIS A 1065 -32.56 -32.73 38.49
C HIS A 1065 -33.21 -32.14 37.23
N LEU A 1066 -33.97 -32.93 36.46
CA LEU A 1066 -34.71 -32.43 35.30
C LEU A 1066 -35.78 -31.39 35.68
N GLN A 1067 -36.46 -31.57 36.81
CA GLN A 1067 -37.44 -30.61 37.33
C GLN A 1067 -36.79 -29.30 37.78
N ASP A 1068 -35.59 -29.35 38.34
CA ASP A 1068 -34.81 -28.16 38.70
C ASP A 1068 -34.36 -27.41 37.45
N VAL A 1069 -33.76 -28.11 36.47
CA VAL A 1069 -33.38 -27.51 35.18
C VAL A 1069 -34.60 -26.93 34.45
N LYS A 1070 -35.75 -27.62 34.47
CA LYS A 1070 -37.02 -27.11 33.90
C LYS A 1070 -37.45 -25.79 34.54
N ARG A 1071 -37.30 -25.66 35.87
CA ARG A 1071 -37.66 -24.43 36.60
C ARG A 1071 -36.71 -23.29 36.26
N ASP A 1072 -35.43 -23.59 36.10
CA ASP A 1072 -34.42 -22.59 35.76
C ASP A 1072 -34.62 -22.09 34.33
N ILE A 1073 -34.63 -22.98 33.34
CA ILE A 1073 -34.70 -22.62 31.91
C ILE A 1073 -35.99 -21.88 31.52
N ALA A 1074 -37.07 -22.03 32.30
CA ALA A 1074 -38.31 -21.27 32.11
C ALA A 1074 -38.10 -19.75 32.27
N ASN A 1075 -37.11 -19.36 33.07
CA ASN A 1075 -36.77 -17.97 33.36
C ASN A 1075 -35.52 -17.48 32.63
N VAL A 1076 -34.83 -18.37 31.89
CA VAL A 1076 -33.66 -18.01 31.08
C VAL A 1076 -34.09 -17.36 29.77
N THR A 1077 -33.46 -16.23 29.47
CA THR A 1077 -33.62 -15.45 28.24
C THR A 1077 -32.25 -15.23 27.58
N PRO A 1078 -32.19 -14.82 26.30
CA PRO A 1078 -30.92 -14.47 25.66
C PRO A 1078 -30.12 -13.38 26.39
N GLU A 1079 -30.76 -12.52 27.21
CA GLU A 1079 -30.08 -11.47 27.98
C GLU A 1079 -29.31 -12.01 29.19
N ASN A 1080 -29.52 -13.28 29.57
CA ASN A 1080 -28.78 -13.93 30.65
C ASN A 1080 -27.37 -14.43 30.23
N PHE A 1081 -27.01 -14.24 28.96
CA PHE A 1081 -25.74 -14.69 28.39
C PHE A 1081 -24.75 -13.54 28.16
N PHE A 1082 -23.49 -13.78 28.52
CA PHE A 1082 -22.36 -13.10 27.90
C PHE A 1082 -22.14 -13.71 26.50
N ILE A 1083 -21.93 -12.87 25.49
CA ILE A 1083 -21.58 -13.31 24.13
C ILE A 1083 -20.15 -12.82 23.90
N GLU A 1084 -19.20 -13.71 24.08
CA GLU A 1084 -17.77 -13.39 24.08
C GLU A 1084 -17.08 -13.91 22.82
N LYS A 1085 -15.96 -13.30 22.47
CA LYS A 1085 -15.26 -13.58 21.21
C LYS A 1085 -14.36 -14.80 21.28
N VAL A 1086 -13.69 -15.07 22.42
CA VAL A 1086 -12.65 -16.11 22.50
C VAL A 1086 -12.63 -16.85 23.83
N ASP A 1087 -12.75 -18.18 23.76
CA ASP A 1087 -12.06 -19.16 24.61
C ASP A 1087 -11.76 -20.38 23.71
N GLU A 1088 -10.52 -20.88 23.74
CA GLU A 1088 -9.91 -21.62 22.62
C GLU A 1088 -10.56 -23.00 22.35
N ASN A 1089 -11.47 -23.51 23.19
CA ASN A 1089 -12.05 -24.85 23.06
C ASN A 1089 -13.50 -25.02 23.53
N THR A 1090 -14.15 -23.93 23.91
CA THR A 1090 -15.35 -23.97 24.75
C THR A 1090 -16.55 -23.44 23.99
N ILE A 1091 -17.71 -24.07 24.11
CA ILE A 1091 -18.93 -23.65 23.37
C ILE A 1091 -19.75 -22.67 24.21
N ALA A 1092 -20.05 -23.04 25.44
CA ALA A 1092 -20.82 -22.27 26.40
C ALA A 1092 -20.25 -22.46 27.82
N GLY A 1093 -20.79 -21.78 28.81
CA GLY A 1093 -20.35 -21.94 30.20
C GLY A 1093 -21.36 -21.37 31.17
N LEU A 1094 -21.53 -21.98 32.34
CA LEU A 1094 -22.28 -21.42 33.46
C LEU A 1094 -21.34 -21.04 34.61
N SER A 1095 -21.50 -19.83 35.17
CA SER A 1095 -20.77 -19.42 36.38
C SER A 1095 -21.61 -19.76 37.62
N PRO A 1096 -21.16 -20.68 38.50
CA PRO A 1096 -21.93 -21.05 39.69
C PRO A 1096 -22.16 -19.88 40.65
N GLU A 1097 -21.21 -18.95 40.73
CA GLU A 1097 -21.32 -17.74 41.56
C GLU A 1097 -22.43 -16.82 41.04
N LEU A 1098 -22.37 -16.47 39.74
CA LEU A 1098 -23.37 -15.59 39.13
C LEU A 1098 -24.75 -16.25 39.05
N TYR A 1099 -24.79 -17.58 38.92
CA TYR A 1099 -26.02 -18.35 38.95
C TYR A 1099 -26.70 -18.26 40.32
N LYS A 1100 -25.95 -18.39 41.42
CA LYS A 1100 -26.49 -18.21 42.78
C LYS A 1100 -27.02 -16.80 43.00
N GLU A 1101 -26.35 -15.78 42.46
CA GLU A 1101 -26.86 -14.42 42.48
C GLU A 1101 -28.15 -14.28 41.67
N TRP A 1102 -28.20 -14.83 40.46
CA TRP A 1102 -29.39 -14.82 39.59
C TRP A 1102 -30.60 -15.47 40.27
N LYS A 1103 -30.42 -16.60 40.96
CA LYS A 1103 -31.50 -17.31 41.69
C LYS A 1103 -32.13 -16.49 42.81
N ASN A 1104 -31.40 -15.53 43.38
CA ASN A 1104 -31.86 -14.71 44.50
C ASN A 1104 -32.53 -13.40 44.06
N LEU A 1105 -32.63 -13.13 42.74
CA LEU A 1105 -33.22 -11.90 42.21
C LEU A 1105 -34.72 -12.06 41.90
N PRO A 1106 -35.52 -10.99 42.00
CA PRO A 1106 -36.89 -10.99 41.52
C PRO A 1106 -36.94 -11.15 39.99
N SER A 1107 -38.01 -11.75 39.46
CA SER A 1107 -38.13 -12.16 38.04
C SER A 1107 -37.76 -11.06 37.02
N GLY A 1108 -38.12 -9.81 37.28
CA GLY A 1108 -37.78 -8.67 36.40
C GLY A 1108 -36.28 -8.40 36.31
N GLU A 1109 -35.56 -8.44 37.43
CA GLU A 1109 -34.10 -8.24 37.48
C GLU A 1109 -33.34 -9.49 37.05
N ALA A 1110 -33.84 -10.67 37.42
CA ALA A 1110 -33.31 -11.97 37.01
C ALA A 1110 -33.28 -12.12 35.48
N SER A 1111 -34.24 -11.55 34.75
CA SER A 1111 -34.26 -11.60 33.28
C SER A 1111 -33.07 -10.92 32.60
N ARG A 1112 -32.34 -10.03 33.31
CA ARG A 1112 -31.20 -9.25 32.77
C ARG A 1112 -29.87 -9.57 33.45
N LYS A 1113 -29.87 -10.38 34.51
CA LYS A 1113 -28.65 -10.78 35.20
C LYS A 1113 -27.95 -11.86 34.39
N LYS A 1114 -26.75 -11.55 33.89
CA LYS A 1114 -25.92 -12.51 33.16
C LYS A 1114 -25.25 -13.49 34.12
N PHE A 1115 -25.34 -14.78 33.79
CA PHE A 1115 -24.71 -15.85 34.56
C PHE A 1115 -24.20 -17.02 33.69
N MET A 1116 -24.58 -17.04 32.41
CA MET A 1116 -24.04 -17.95 31.40
C MET A 1116 -23.17 -17.18 30.40
N VAL A 1117 -22.26 -17.86 29.73
CA VAL A 1117 -21.45 -17.33 28.62
C VAL A 1117 -21.63 -18.25 27.42
N VAL A 1118 -21.65 -17.67 26.23
CA VAL A 1118 -21.46 -18.37 24.96
C VAL A 1118 -20.27 -17.77 24.26
N TYR A 1119 -19.37 -18.62 23.81
CA TYR A 1119 -18.25 -18.23 22.97
C TYR A 1119 -18.73 -18.23 21.53
N ARG A 1120 -18.93 -17.02 21.02
CA ARG A 1120 -19.61 -16.75 19.75
C ARG A 1120 -19.04 -17.58 18.60
N ASP A 1121 -17.73 -17.62 18.48
CA ASP A 1121 -17.06 -18.17 17.30
C ASP A 1121 -17.19 -19.71 17.26
N THR A 1122 -17.03 -20.40 18.40
CA THR A 1122 -17.22 -21.86 18.54
C THR A 1122 -18.69 -22.26 18.46
N PHE A 1123 -19.59 -21.50 19.10
CA PHE A 1123 -21.04 -21.76 19.09
C PHE A 1123 -21.63 -21.63 17.68
N ASN A 1124 -21.31 -20.56 16.95
CA ASN A 1124 -21.76 -20.38 15.57
C ASN A 1124 -21.15 -21.42 14.63
N LYS A 1125 -19.88 -21.79 14.85
CA LYS A 1125 -19.20 -22.82 14.06
C LYS A 1125 -19.86 -24.18 14.26
N GLN A 1126 -20.16 -24.58 15.49
CA GLN A 1126 -20.87 -25.82 15.77
C GLN A 1126 -22.24 -25.84 15.10
N PHE A 1127 -23.00 -24.75 15.19
CA PHE A 1127 -24.28 -24.64 14.51
C PHE A 1127 -24.13 -24.92 13.00
N ARG A 1128 -23.13 -24.33 12.35
CA ARG A 1128 -22.84 -24.55 10.93
C ARG A 1128 -22.39 -25.99 10.63
N THR A 1129 -21.41 -26.53 11.35
CA THR A 1129 -20.86 -27.87 11.11
C THR A 1129 -21.87 -28.98 11.37
N GLU A 1130 -22.79 -28.72 12.30
CA GLU A 1130 -23.91 -29.61 12.64
C GLU A 1130 -25.17 -29.30 11.82
N GLY A 1131 -25.02 -28.58 10.69
CA GLY A 1131 -26.04 -28.48 9.64
C GLY A 1131 -27.17 -27.51 9.95
N TYR A 1132 -26.88 -26.47 10.73
CA TYR A 1132 -27.81 -25.44 11.16
C TYR A 1132 -28.95 -25.97 12.06
N SER A 1133 -28.64 -26.98 12.89
CA SER A 1133 -29.61 -27.60 13.80
C SER A 1133 -29.64 -26.93 15.18
N HIS A 1134 -30.81 -26.39 15.55
CA HIS A 1134 -31.03 -25.84 16.89
C HIS A 1134 -31.21 -26.93 17.96
N GLU A 1135 -31.51 -28.17 17.55
CA GLU A 1135 -31.57 -29.29 18.49
C GLU A 1135 -30.18 -29.60 19.06
N VAL A 1136 -29.10 -29.37 18.30
CA VAL A 1136 -27.73 -29.53 18.79
C VAL A 1136 -27.36 -28.44 19.80
N LEU A 1137 -27.58 -27.17 19.45
CA LEU A 1137 -27.33 -26.06 20.39
C LEU A 1137 -28.16 -26.19 21.67
N ALA A 1138 -29.37 -26.72 21.55
CA ALA A 1138 -30.24 -26.96 22.69
C ALA A 1138 -29.64 -27.95 23.70
N ASP A 1139 -28.88 -28.94 23.24
CA ASP A 1139 -28.18 -29.89 24.11
C ASP A 1139 -27.03 -29.24 24.84
N ASP A 1140 -26.26 -28.36 24.18
CA ASP A 1140 -25.19 -27.59 24.83
C ASP A 1140 -25.75 -26.70 25.95
N LEU A 1141 -26.89 -26.04 25.72
CA LEU A 1141 -27.56 -25.24 26.76
C LEU A 1141 -28.11 -26.10 27.91
N ILE A 1142 -28.61 -27.30 27.62
CA ILE A 1142 -29.08 -28.25 28.64
C ILE A 1142 -27.91 -28.71 29.51
N HIS A 1143 -26.76 -29.03 28.90
CA HIS A 1143 -25.52 -29.38 29.60
C HIS A 1143 -25.16 -28.29 30.61
N GLU A 1144 -25.08 -27.03 30.17
CA GLU A 1144 -24.70 -25.92 31.06
C GLU A 1144 -25.66 -25.75 32.25
N LEU A 1145 -26.95 -25.97 32.03
CA LEU A 1145 -27.95 -25.82 33.09
C LEU A 1145 -27.84 -26.91 34.16
N PHE A 1146 -27.27 -28.09 33.85
CA PHE A 1146 -27.00 -29.11 34.87
C PHE A 1146 -25.92 -28.66 35.87
N HIS A 1147 -25.00 -27.76 35.48
CA HIS A 1147 -24.09 -27.10 36.44
C HIS A 1147 -24.78 -26.10 37.38
N GLY A 1148 -26.06 -25.77 37.15
CA GLY A 1148 -26.84 -24.86 37.97
C GLY A 1148 -27.34 -25.48 39.28
N ALA A 1149 -28.66 -25.62 39.44
CA ALA A 1149 -29.24 -26.23 40.65
C ALA A 1149 -28.81 -27.69 40.90
N PRO A 1150 -28.65 -28.55 39.89
CA PRO A 1150 -28.16 -29.92 40.10
C PRO A 1150 -26.68 -30.01 40.53
N ASP A 1151 -25.92 -28.91 40.43
CA ASP A 1151 -24.53 -28.78 40.88
C ASP A 1151 -23.59 -29.87 40.33
N THR A 1152 -23.80 -30.27 39.06
CA THR A 1152 -22.96 -31.28 38.42
C THR A 1152 -21.60 -30.72 38.03
N SER A 1153 -20.63 -31.59 37.82
CA SER A 1153 -19.30 -31.31 37.31
C SER A 1153 -19.09 -31.92 35.91
N ASP A 1154 -17.95 -31.64 35.29
CA ASP A 1154 -17.53 -32.25 34.04
C ASP A 1154 -16.44 -33.30 34.27
N HIS A 1155 -16.83 -34.56 34.15
CA HIS A 1155 -15.96 -35.72 34.39
C HIS A 1155 -15.66 -36.52 33.13
N ALA A 1156 -16.61 -36.56 32.19
CA ALA A 1156 -16.49 -37.22 30.90
C ALA A 1156 -17.43 -36.57 29.89
N TYR A 1157 -17.03 -36.53 28.61
CA TYR A 1157 -17.82 -35.93 27.54
C TYR A 1157 -18.21 -36.96 26.48
N ALA A 1158 -19.27 -36.67 25.71
CA ALA A 1158 -19.48 -37.36 24.44
C ALA A 1158 -18.68 -36.61 23.38
N HIS A 1159 -17.74 -37.23 22.68
CA HIS A 1159 -16.86 -36.53 21.75
C HIS A 1159 -17.42 -36.48 20.32
N VAL A 1160 -16.96 -35.52 19.52
CA VAL A 1160 -17.20 -35.57 18.07
C VAL A 1160 -16.39 -36.75 17.53
N PRO A 1161 -16.98 -37.64 16.71
CA PRO A 1161 -16.26 -38.81 16.21
C PRO A 1161 -15.07 -38.41 15.35
N VAL A 1162 -13.96 -39.12 15.50
CA VAL A 1162 -12.79 -39.08 14.60
C VAL A 1162 -13.21 -39.48 13.18
N SER A 1163 -14.18 -40.39 13.06
CA SER A 1163 -14.75 -40.79 11.76
C SER A 1163 -15.61 -39.72 11.07
N GLY A 1164 -15.74 -38.54 11.66
CA GLY A 1164 -16.40 -37.38 11.09
C GLY A 1164 -17.93 -37.47 11.01
N ARG A 1165 -18.56 -36.41 10.52
CA ARG A 1165 -20.01 -36.41 10.28
C ARG A 1165 -20.36 -37.30 9.08
N GLN A 1166 -21.41 -38.11 9.23
CA GLN A 1166 -21.97 -38.92 8.15
C GLN A 1166 -23.50 -38.94 8.26
N GLY A 1167 -24.19 -38.61 7.17
CA GLY A 1167 -25.65 -38.60 7.10
C GLY A 1167 -26.32 -37.41 7.82
N ASN A 1168 -27.64 -37.49 7.99
CA ASN A 1168 -28.50 -36.39 8.44
C ASN A 1168 -28.72 -36.37 9.96
N TYR A 1169 -27.77 -36.87 10.74
CA TYR A 1169 -27.86 -36.91 12.21
C TYR A 1169 -26.57 -36.35 12.82
N GLN A 1170 -26.69 -35.74 14.00
CA GLN A 1170 -25.53 -35.51 14.85
C GLN A 1170 -24.96 -36.86 15.32
N ARG A 1171 -23.64 -37.01 15.25
CA ARG A 1171 -22.93 -38.20 15.72
C ARG A 1171 -22.12 -37.89 16.98
N LEU A 1172 -22.32 -38.65 18.04
CA LEU A 1172 -21.61 -38.50 19.31
C LEU A 1172 -20.91 -39.80 19.71
N ASP A 1173 -19.61 -39.74 20.02
CA ASP A 1173 -18.87 -40.84 20.64
C ASP A 1173 -19.07 -40.82 22.16
N VAL A 1174 -19.83 -41.79 22.68
CA VAL A 1174 -20.19 -41.87 24.10
C VAL A 1174 -19.32 -42.84 24.91
N LYS A 1175 -18.19 -43.30 24.37
CA LYS A 1175 -17.33 -44.28 25.07
C LYS A 1175 -16.94 -43.84 26.48
N ASP A 1176 -16.64 -42.57 26.69
CA ASP A 1176 -16.18 -42.05 27.98
C ASP A 1176 -17.34 -41.97 28.98
N LEU A 1177 -18.56 -41.68 28.51
CA LEU A 1177 -19.76 -41.77 29.35
C LEU A 1177 -20.07 -43.21 29.76
N LEU A 1178 -19.90 -44.18 28.86
CA LEU A 1178 -20.07 -45.61 29.17
C LEU A 1178 -19.00 -46.13 30.13
N ASN A 1179 -17.75 -45.66 29.97
CA ASN A 1179 -16.65 -45.97 30.88
C ASN A 1179 -16.86 -45.34 32.26
N LEU A 1180 -17.40 -44.12 32.32
CA LEU A 1180 -17.79 -43.48 33.58
C LEU A 1180 -18.90 -44.30 34.27
N ALA A 1181 -19.96 -44.66 33.54
CA ALA A 1181 -21.08 -45.47 34.04
C ALA A 1181 -20.66 -46.87 34.50
N SER A 1182 -19.63 -47.43 33.90
CA SER A 1182 -19.08 -48.75 34.27
C SER A 1182 -18.03 -48.68 35.39
N GLY A 1183 -17.71 -47.50 35.91
CA GLY A 1183 -16.74 -47.33 37.01
C GLY A 1183 -15.27 -47.44 36.57
N HIS A 1184 -14.96 -47.09 35.32
CA HIS A 1184 -13.60 -47.14 34.76
C HIS A 1184 -12.87 -45.80 34.77
N ILE A 1185 -13.55 -44.69 35.09
CA ILE A 1185 -12.95 -43.35 35.14
C ILE A 1185 -12.72 -42.93 36.60
N LYS A 1186 -11.51 -42.44 36.88
CA LYS A 1186 -11.08 -41.96 38.20
C LYS A 1186 -10.62 -40.51 38.11
N ASP A 1187 -10.79 -39.78 39.21
CA ASP A 1187 -10.26 -38.43 39.36
C ASP A 1187 -8.72 -38.45 39.31
N PRO A 1188 -8.07 -37.67 38.43
CA PRO A 1188 -6.62 -37.68 38.30
C PRO A 1188 -5.86 -37.24 39.56
N SER A 1189 -6.49 -36.41 40.40
CA SER A 1189 -5.88 -35.84 41.61
C SER A 1189 -6.14 -36.69 42.85
N THR A 1190 -7.37 -37.17 43.03
CA THR A 1190 -7.79 -37.91 44.24
C THR A 1190 -7.77 -39.43 44.03
N HIS A 1191 -7.65 -39.91 42.79
CA HIS A 1191 -7.73 -41.32 42.39
C HIS A 1191 -9.04 -42.03 42.79
N GLN A 1192 -10.07 -41.26 43.20
CA GLN A 1192 -11.39 -41.77 43.54
C GLN A 1192 -12.21 -42.04 42.28
N LEU A 1193 -13.12 -43.02 42.35
CA LEU A 1193 -14.07 -43.29 41.27
C LEU A 1193 -15.02 -42.12 41.12
N LEU A 1194 -15.10 -41.57 39.91
CA LEU A 1194 -16.06 -40.53 39.57
C LEU A 1194 -17.43 -41.16 39.34
N LYS A 1195 -18.49 -40.45 39.74
CA LYS A 1195 -19.87 -40.96 39.62
C LYS A 1195 -20.55 -40.36 38.40
N PRO A 1196 -21.31 -41.15 37.63
CA PRO A 1196 -22.10 -40.64 36.50
C PRO A 1196 -23.14 -39.60 36.91
N PHE A 1197 -23.70 -39.74 38.11
CA PHE A 1197 -24.68 -38.81 38.69
C PHE A 1197 -24.10 -37.44 39.09
N ASP A 1198 -22.79 -37.27 38.97
CA ASP A 1198 -22.10 -36.00 39.21
C ASP A 1198 -21.62 -35.39 37.87
N ASN A 1199 -21.91 -36.00 36.72
CA ASN A 1199 -21.44 -35.58 35.39
C ASN A 1199 -22.54 -34.93 34.53
N ALA A 1200 -22.37 -33.66 34.13
CA ALA A 1200 -23.36 -32.90 33.35
C ALA A 1200 -23.68 -33.56 32.00
N GLU A 1201 -22.66 -34.00 31.27
CA GLU A 1201 -22.83 -34.63 29.95
C GLU A 1201 -23.65 -35.93 30.02
N SER A 1202 -23.46 -36.73 31.08
CA SER A 1202 -24.24 -37.96 31.29
C SER A 1202 -25.74 -37.65 31.41
N PHE A 1203 -26.10 -36.55 32.07
CA PHE A 1203 -27.49 -36.09 32.14
C PHE A 1203 -27.99 -35.53 30.82
N MET A 1204 -27.19 -34.73 30.11
CA MET A 1204 -27.55 -34.17 28.81
C MET A 1204 -27.83 -35.27 27.78
N VAL A 1205 -26.92 -36.24 27.58
CA VAL A 1205 -27.11 -37.32 26.59
C VAL A 1205 -28.29 -38.23 26.98
N THR A 1206 -28.48 -38.48 28.28
CA THR A 1206 -29.68 -39.18 28.77
C THR A 1206 -30.95 -38.41 28.42
N THR A 1207 -30.96 -37.09 28.62
CA THR A 1207 -32.10 -36.21 28.27
C THR A 1207 -32.39 -36.24 26.77
N ALA A 1208 -31.36 -36.16 25.94
CA ALA A 1208 -31.48 -36.20 24.48
C ALA A 1208 -32.06 -37.52 23.99
N LEU A 1209 -31.61 -38.66 24.54
CA LEU A 1209 -32.11 -39.99 24.21
C LEU A 1209 -33.54 -40.23 24.72
N LEU A 1210 -33.89 -39.73 25.92
CA LEU A 1210 -35.26 -39.79 26.43
C LEU A 1210 -36.22 -38.94 25.58
N ASN A 1211 -35.78 -37.76 25.13
CA ASN A 1211 -36.52 -37.00 24.13
C ASN A 1211 -36.63 -37.77 22.80
N GLN A 1212 -35.55 -38.44 22.34
CA GLN A 1212 -35.56 -39.25 21.12
C GLN A 1212 -36.53 -40.43 21.23
N LEU A 1213 -36.68 -41.07 22.38
CA LEU A 1213 -37.67 -42.13 22.61
C LEU A 1213 -39.10 -41.68 22.27
N THR A 1214 -39.44 -40.39 22.46
CA THR A 1214 -40.75 -39.85 22.10
C THR A 1214 -40.88 -39.45 20.62
N LYS A 1215 -39.79 -38.97 20.01
CA LYS A 1215 -39.80 -38.41 18.64
C LYS A 1215 -39.45 -39.44 17.56
N GLU A 1216 -38.51 -40.34 17.84
CA GLU A 1216 -37.91 -41.30 16.92
C GLU A 1216 -37.59 -42.62 17.65
N PRO A 1217 -38.60 -43.41 18.07
CA PRO A 1217 -38.41 -44.61 18.89
C PRO A 1217 -37.51 -45.67 18.23
N GLU A 1218 -37.55 -45.79 16.90
CA GLU A 1218 -36.68 -46.71 16.15
C GLU A 1218 -35.20 -46.33 16.27
N MET A 1219 -34.87 -45.04 16.10
CA MET A 1219 -33.50 -44.54 16.25
C MET A 1219 -33.01 -44.64 17.69
N TYR A 1220 -33.89 -44.37 18.66
CA TYR A 1220 -33.60 -44.62 20.07
C TYR A 1220 -33.20 -46.08 20.31
N LEU A 1221 -34.00 -47.04 19.82
CA LEU A 1221 -33.70 -48.47 19.96
C LEU A 1221 -32.36 -48.85 19.31
N GLN A 1222 -32.04 -48.27 18.15
CA GLN A 1222 -30.73 -48.47 17.50
C GLN A 1222 -29.58 -47.98 18.38
N ASN A 1223 -29.69 -46.76 18.93
CA ASN A 1223 -28.69 -46.19 19.84
C ASN A 1223 -28.51 -47.04 21.12
N ILE A 1224 -29.61 -47.52 21.71
CA ILE A 1224 -29.56 -48.43 22.86
C ILE A 1224 -28.87 -49.74 22.52
N ASN A 1225 -29.17 -50.33 21.35
CA ASN A 1225 -28.52 -51.55 20.89
C ASN A 1225 -27.01 -51.34 20.63
N THR A 1226 -26.61 -50.19 20.11
CA THR A 1226 -25.20 -49.82 19.91
C THR A 1226 -24.44 -49.78 21.24
N MET A 1227 -24.98 -49.06 22.24
CA MET A 1227 -24.37 -49.01 23.58
C MET A 1227 -24.33 -50.38 24.25
N ARG A 1228 -25.42 -51.16 24.15
CA ARG A 1228 -25.48 -52.53 24.71
C ARG A 1228 -24.39 -53.42 24.14
N LYS A 1229 -24.25 -53.47 22.82
CA LYS A 1229 -23.22 -54.27 22.14
C LYS A 1229 -21.81 -53.84 22.52
N ALA A 1230 -21.58 -52.54 22.72
CA ALA A 1230 -20.27 -52.03 23.17
C ALA A 1230 -19.93 -52.52 24.58
N LEU A 1231 -20.88 -52.43 25.52
CA LEU A 1231 -20.71 -52.92 26.90
C LEU A 1231 -20.55 -54.44 26.97
N GLU A 1232 -21.30 -55.19 26.16
CA GLU A 1232 -21.16 -56.66 26.06
C GLU A 1232 -19.79 -57.05 25.50
N ARG A 1233 -19.34 -56.37 24.44
CA ARG A 1233 -18.04 -56.61 23.80
C ARG A 1233 -16.86 -56.27 24.71
N SER A 1234 -16.98 -55.24 25.56
CA SER A 1234 -15.89 -54.85 26.46
C SER A 1234 -15.68 -55.81 27.62
N ASN A 1235 -16.68 -56.65 27.94
CA ASN A 1235 -16.62 -57.65 29.01
C ASN A 1235 -16.05 -57.10 30.33
N LYS A 1236 -16.63 -55.98 30.81
CA LYS A 1236 -16.21 -55.26 32.03
C LYS A 1236 -14.79 -54.67 31.99
N ARG A 1237 -14.21 -54.49 30.80
CA ARG A 1237 -12.99 -53.68 30.60
C ARG A 1237 -13.36 -52.29 30.07
N PRO A 1238 -12.46 -51.30 30.19
CA PRO A 1238 -12.64 -50.00 29.54
C PRO A 1238 -12.83 -50.17 28.02
N ILE A 1239 -13.74 -49.38 27.45
CA ILE A 1239 -13.97 -49.29 26.01
C ILE A 1239 -12.93 -48.34 25.42
N GLU A 1240 -12.10 -48.83 24.51
CA GLU A 1240 -11.01 -48.08 23.86
C GLU A 1240 -11.33 -47.68 22.41
N TRP A 1241 -12.53 -48.00 21.91
CA TRP A 1241 -12.99 -47.69 20.54
C TRP A 1241 -14.22 -46.78 20.54
N GLU A 1242 -14.52 -46.16 19.40
CA GLU A 1242 -15.67 -45.26 19.24
C GLU A 1242 -17.02 -45.99 19.43
N VAL A 1243 -17.92 -45.41 20.24
CA VAL A 1243 -19.31 -45.86 20.40
C VAL A 1243 -20.25 -44.75 19.96
N LEU A 1244 -20.73 -44.85 18.72
CA LEU A 1244 -21.35 -43.72 18.03
C LEU A 1244 -22.87 -43.74 18.11
N LEU A 1245 -23.45 -42.70 18.71
CA LEU A 1245 -24.88 -42.46 18.72
C LEU A 1245 -25.29 -41.51 17.61
N ARG A 1246 -26.52 -41.66 17.12
CA ARG A 1246 -27.17 -40.75 16.16
C ARG A 1246 -28.30 -40.00 16.86
N LEU A 1247 -28.09 -38.73 17.12
CA LEU A 1247 -29.04 -37.83 17.77
C LEU A 1247 -29.38 -36.68 16.82
N ASN A 1248 -30.42 -35.90 17.15
CA ASN A 1248 -30.73 -34.62 16.52
C ASN A 1248 -30.72 -34.67 14.98
N PRO A 1249 -31.78 -35.20 14.34
CA PRO A 1249 -31.90 -35.17 12.88
C PRO A 1249 -31.80 -33.72 12.35
N VAL A 1250 -31.16 -33.55 11.20
CA VAL A 1250 -30.83 -32.25 10.59
C VAL A 1250 -31.34 -32.13 9.17
#